data_AF-A0A9R0T1U6-F1
#
_entry.id   AF-A0A9R0T1U6-F1
#
_cell.length_a   1.000
_cell.length_b   1.000
_cell.length_c   1.000
_cell.angle_alpha   90.00
_cell.angle_beta   90.00
_cell.angle_gamma   90.00
#
_symmetry.space_group_name_H-M   'P 1'
#
loop_
_entity.id
_entity.type
_entity.pdbx_description
1 polymer ?
#
loop_
_entity_poly.entity_id
_entity_poly.type
_entity_poly.pdbx_seq_one_letter_code
_entity_poly.pdbx_strand_id
1 'polypeptide(L)'
;MTIMTPAPLEQENGEMLVPHQEVATADADTAQPMEVVAQTEAVSTAESQPSEDPQTSRFTWTIASFTRLNGKKHYSDVFVVGGYKWRVLIFPKGNNVEHLSMYLDVADSANLPYGWSRSAQFSLSVVNQIDQKYTTRKDTQHQFSARESDWGFTSFMPLSELYDPSRGYLVNDTIVVEAEVAVRKMVDYWTYDSKKETGYVGLKNQGATCYMNSLLQTLYHIPYFRKAVYHMPTTENDMPSGSIPLALQSLFYKLQYSDNSVATKELTKSFGWDTYDSFMQHDVQELNRVLCEKLEDKMKGTVVEGTIEQLFEGHHINYIECMNVDYKSNRKESFYDLQLDVKGCPDVYASFDKYVEVERLEGDNKYHAENHGLQDAKKGVLFLDFPPVLQLQLKRFEYDYMRDTMVKINDRYEFPLQLDLDRDDGKYLAPDADRSIRNLYTLHSVLVHSGGVHGGHYYAFIRPTLADKWYKFDDERVTKEDTKKAFEDQYGGEEELPQINPGFNNTPFKFTKYSNAYMLVYIRESDKEKIMCNVDEKDIAEHLRIRLKKEQEEKEHKKKEKAEAHLYTIIKIARDEDLKEQTGKDIYFDLVDHEKVRSFRIQKQLPFSTFKEEVAKEYGIPVQFQRFWLWAKRQNHTYRPNRPLNPHEETQSWGN
;
A
#
# COMPACT_ATOMS: atom_id res chain seq x y z
N MET A 1 -34.86 -52.79 17.03
CA MET A 1 -33.44 -53.12 17.24
C MET A 1 -32.62 -52.22 16.35
N THR A 2 -31.48 -51.77 16.88
CA THR A 2 -30.35 -51.07 16.21
C THR A 2 -30.49 -49.55 15.99
N ILE A 3 -30.13 -48.82 17.05
CA ILE A 3 -29.20 -47.68 17.15
C ILE A 3 -28.91 -46.86 15.89
N MET A 4 -29.17 -45.54 15.95
CA MET A 4 -28.24 -44.49 15.50
C MET A 4 -28.64 -43.11 16.06
N THR A 5 -27.70 -42.51 16.79
CA THR A 5 -27.67 -41.15 17.36
C THR A 5 -27.36 -40.11 16.27
N PRO A 6 -27.97 -38.91 16.30
CA PRO A 6 -27.41 -37.72 15.64
C PRO A 6 -26.55 -36.90 16.61
N ALA A 7 -25.47 -36.35 16.07
CA ALA A 7 -24.46 -35.53 16.74
C ALA A 7 -24.92 -34.09 17.04
N PRO A 8 -24.27 -33.35 17.96
CA PRO A 8 -24.58 -31.96 18.29
C PRO A 8 -23.96 -30.97 17.29
N LEU A 9 -24.63 -29.84 17.11
CA LEU A 9 -24.16 -28.65 16.41
C LEU A 9 -23.02 -28.00 17.21
N GLU A 10 -21.82 -27.96 16.65
CA GLU A 10 -20.70 -27.15 17.17
C GLU A 10 -20.60 -25.83 16.41
N GLN A 11 -20.67 -24.73 17.18
CA GLN A 11 -20.29 -23.38 16.78
C GLN A 11 -18.76 -23.29 16.80
N GLU A 12 -18.13 -23.07 15.65
CA GLU A 12 -16.70 -22.73 15.60
C GLU A 12 -16.50 -21.23 15.85
N ASN A 13 -16.25 -20.89 17.11
CA ASN A 13 -15.45 -19.74 17.51
C ASN A 13 -14.00 -20.21 17.69
N GLY A 14 -13.09 -19.77 16.82
CA GLY A 14 -11.65 -20.04 16.93
C GLY A 14 -10.84 -18.76 17.10
N GLU A 15 -10.86 -18.19 18.31
CA GLU A 15 -9.88 -17.19 18.74
C GLU A 15 -8.51 -17.85 18.90
N MET A 16 -7.50 -17.34 18.20
CA MET A 16 -6.11 -17.78 18.38
C MET A 16 -5.51 -17.18 19.66
N LEU A 17 -5.14 -18.09 20.56
CA LEU A 17 -4.42 -17.90 21.81
C LEU A 17 -3.03 -17.27 21.60
N VAL A 18 -2.69 -16.26 22.41
CA VAL A 18 -1.32 -15.77 22.62
C VAL A 18 -0.84 -16.27 23.99
N PRO A 19 0.35 -16.88 24.13
CA PRO A 19 0.83 -17.34 25.44
C PRO A 19 1.34 -16.18 26.29
N HIS A 20 0.83 -16.09 27.52
CA HIS A 20 1.43 -15.30 28.60
C HIS A 20 2.71 -16.00 29.12
N GLN A 21 3.77 -15.22 29.35
CA GLN A 21 4.90 -15.64 30.16
C GLN A 21 5.18 -14.60 31.25
N GLU A 22 5.54 -15.14 32.41
CA GLU A 22 5.48 -14.57 33.75
C GLU A 22 6.51 -13.45 34.00
N VAL A 23 6.08 -12.44 34.77
CA VAL A 23 6.94 -11.37 35.29
C VAL A 23 7.52 -11.79 36.64
N ALA A 24 8.84 -11.83 36.74
CA ALA A 24 9.57 -11.84 38.01
C ALA A 24 9.88 -10.41 38.45
N THR A 25 9.60 -10.14 39.73
CA THR A 25 9.78 -8.88 40.46
C THR A 25 11.24 -8.58 40.78
N ALA A 26 11.69 -7.32 40.62
CA ALA A 26 12.70 -6.71 41.50
C ALA A 26 12.77 -5.17 41.34
N ASP A 27 12.44 -4.51 42.45
CA ASP A 27 13.03 -3.31 43.05
C ASP A 27 12.99 -1.92 42.39
N ALA A 28 12.99 -0.96 43.32
CA ALA A 28 12.47 0.40 43.24
C ALA A 28 13.57 1.47 43.04
N ASP A 29 13.09 2.71 42.93
CA ASP A 29 13.76 4.00 43.12
C ASP A 29 14.63 4.54 41.97
N THR A 30 14.03 5.45 41.20
CA THR A 30 14.24 6.91 41.39
C THR A 30 13.49 7.70 40.29
N ALA A 31 12.52 8.49 40.71
CA ALA A 31 11.83 9.48 39.87
C ALA A 31 12.37 10.88 40.18
N GLN A 32 12.63 11.67 39.14
CA GLN A 32 12.48 13.14 39.18
C GLN A 32 11.88 13.66 37.87
N PRO A 33 11.04 14.71 37.93
CA PRO A 33 10.11 15.09 36.85
C PRO A 33 10.72 16.15 35.91
N MET A 34 10.40 16.09 34.61
CA MET A 34 10.66 17.20 33.70
C MET A 34 9.37 17.98 33.43
N GLU A 35 9.47 19.28 33.67
CA GLU A 35 8.45 20.32 33.56
C GLU A 35 7.93 20.48 32.13
N VAL A 36 6.61 20.67 32.03
CA VAL A 36 5.91 21.08 30.82
C VAL A 36 5.97 22.60 30.72
N VAL A 37 6.72 23.12 29.76
CA VAL A 37 6.65 24.55 29.38
C VAL A 37 5.90 24.65 28.06
N ALA A 38 4.69 25.21 28.13
CA ALA A 38 3.91 25.62 26.99
C ALA A 38 4.63 26.75 26.24
N GLN A 39 4.74 26.63 24.91
CA GLN A 39 5.06 27.76 24.06
C GLN A 39 3.96 27.98 23.02
N THR A 40 3.53 29.24 23.02
CA THR A 40 2.47 29.91 22.29
C THR A 40 2.66 29.94 20.77
N GLU A 41 1.52 29.90 20.08
CA GLU A 41 1.35 30.08 18.64
C GLU A 41 2.02 31.34 18.10
N ALA A 42 2.75 31.19 16.98
CA ALA A 42 3.05 32.28 16.06
C ALA A 42 2.86 31.78 14.63
N VAL A 43 1.95 32.45 13.91
CA VAL A 43 1.66 32.26 12.49
C VAL A 43 2.86 32.76 11.67
N SER A 44 3.43 31.92 10.80
CA SER A 44 4.34 32.39 9.74
C SER A 44 4.07 31.66 8.42
N THR A 45 3.87 32.48 7.40
CA THR A 45 3.67 32.22 5.97
C THR A 45 4.62 31.19 5.37
N ALA A 46 4.06 30.35 4.49
CA ALA A 46 4.73 29.31 3.75
C ALA A 46 5.74 29.89 2.73
N GLU A 47 7.02 29.66 2.98
CA GLU A 47 8.06 29.62 1.95
C GLU A 47 8.53 28.17 1.80
N SER A 48 8.65 27.75 0.54
CA SER A 48 9.06 26.42 0.08
C SER A 48 10.33 25.92 0.77
N GLN A 49 10.21 24.86 1.57
CA GLN A 49 11.39 24.11 2.01
C GLN A 49 11.84 23.13 0.89
N PRO A 50 13.14 23.04 0.60
CA PRO A 50 13.68 22.04 -0.32
C PRO A 50 13.45 20.63 0.21
N SER A 51 13.38 19.65 -0.69
CA SER A 51 13.43 18.23 -0.38
C SER A 51 14.52 17.94 0.65
N GLU A 52 14.19 17.31 1.80
CA GLU A 52 15.22 16.79 2.70
C GLU A 52 15.99 15.69 1.97
N ASP A 53 17.19 16.02 1.48
CA ASP A 53 18.15 15.03 0.97
C ASP A 53 18.39 13.95 2.05
N PRO A 54 18.64 12.68 1.64
CA PRO A 54 19.01 11.64 2.58
C PRO A 54 20.21 12.09 3.41
N GLN A 55 20.05 12.12 4.74
CA GLN A 55 21.13 12.51 5.65
C GLN A 55 22.30 11.53 5.46
N THR A 56 23.35 12.04 4.81
CA THR A 56 24.54 11.29 4.46
C THR A 56 25.70 11.77 5.31
N SER A 57 26.46 10.84 5.87
CA SER A 57 27.65 11.16 6.65
C SER A 57 28.74 10.14 6.39
N ARG A 58 29.99 10.59 6.45
CA ARG A 58 31.18 9.76 6.30
C ARG A 58 31.90 9.64 7.63
N PHE A 59 32.17 8.42 8.03
CA PHE A 59 32.92 8.05 9.22
C PHE A 59 34.26 7.41 8.81
N THR A 60 35.34 7.80 9.46
CA THR A 60 36.69 7.27 9.19
C THR A 60 37.25 6.64 10.47
N TRP A 61 37.72 5.39 10.36
CA TRP A 61 38.29 4.60 11.45
C TRP A 61 39.72 4.20 11.12
N THR A 62 40.67 4.69 11.92
CA THR A 62 42.09 4.34 11.80
C THR A 62 42.44 3.27 12.82
N ILE A 63 42.99 2.14 12.36
CA ILE A 63 43.28 0.97 13.18
C ILE A 63 44.78 0.73 13.20
N ALA A 64 45.44 1.16 14.27
CA ALA A 64 46.86 0.93 14.50
C ALA A 64 47.14 -0.47 15.07
N SER A 65 48.37 -0.95 14.90
CA SER A 65 48.79 -2.29 15.33
C SER A 65 47.93 -3.42 14.75
N PHE A 66 47.49 -3.28 13.49
CA PHE A 66 46.49 -4.13 12.85
C PHE A 66 46.89 -5.61 12.82
N THR A 67 48.16 -5.91 12.56
CA THR A 67 48.68 -7.29 12.55
C THR A 67 48.57 -8.00 13.90
N ARG A 68 48.45 -7.24 15.01
CA ARG A 68 48.34 -7.77 16.37
C ARG A 68 46.91 -8.10 16.80
N LEU A 69 45.91 -7.79 15.96
CA LEU A 69 44.52 -8.09 16.24
C LEU A 69 44.28 -9.60 16.18
N ASN A 70 44.15 -10.21 17.37
CA ASN A 70 43.95 -11.64 17.55
C ASN A 70 42.49 -12.02 17.86
N GLY A 71 41.60 -11.04 17.98
CA GLY A 71 40.17 -11.27 18.19
C GLY A 71 39.48 -11.77 16.92
N LYS A 72 38.41 -12.56 17.08
CA LYS A 72 37.58 -12.98 15.94
C LYS A 72 36.88 -11.80 15.27
N LYS A 73 36.47 -10.80 16.04
CA LYS A 73 35.77 -9.59 15.56
C LYS A 73 36.18 -8.35 16.34
N HIS A 74 36.15 -7.19 15.68
CA HIS A 74 36.48 -5.89 16.25
C HIS A 74 35.45 -4.84 15.81
N TYR A 75 35.10 -3.93 16.70
CA TYR A 75 34.12 -2.86 16.47
C TYR A 75 34.82 -1.50 16.49
N SER A 76 34.35 -0.57 15.66
CA SER A 76 34.70 0.84 15.75
C SER A 76 33.96 1.54 16.90
N ASP A 77 34.33 2.80 17.13
CA ASP A 77 33.48 3.72 17.88
C ASP A 77 32.12 3.91 17.21
N VAL A 78 31.13 4.29 18.02
CA VAL A 78 29.76 4.54 17.56
C VAL A 78 29.67 5.94 16.94
N PHE A 79 29.03 6.02 15.77
CA PHE A 79 28.75 7.29 15.09
C PHE A 79 27.26 7.40 14.77
N VAL A 80 26.76 8.64 14.62
CA VAL A 80 25.33 8.91 14.43
C VAL A 80 25.07 9.47 13.04
N VAL A 81 24.14 8.86 12.32
CA VAL A 81 23.66 9.31 11.00
C VAL A 81 22.15 9.13 10.95
N GLY A 82 21.40 10.12 10.48
CA GLY A 82 19.93 10.02 10.41
C GLY A 82 19.25 9.92 11.78
N GLY A 83 19.92 10.33 12.86
CA GLY A 83 19.46 10.11 14.24
C GLY A 83 19.67 8.69 14.79
N TYR A 84 20.27 7.78 14.01
CA TYR A 84 20.51 6.39 14.40
C TYR A 84 21.98 6.13 14.70
N LYS A 85 22.25 5.21 15.64
CA LYS A 85 23.59 4.82 16.09
C LYS A 85 24.14 3.65 15.27
N TRP A 86 25.27 3.87 14.62
CA TRP A 86 25.96 2.92 13.75
C TRP A 86 27.37 2.65 14.26
N ARG A 87 27.94 1.51 13.90
CA ARG A 87 29.37 1.21 14.07
C ARG A 87 29.85 0.28 12.96
N VAL A 88 31.15 0.28 12.68
CA VAL A 88 31.78 -0.66 11.76
C VAL A 88 32.22 -1.90 12.52
N LEU A 89 31.97 -3.07 11.95
CA LEU A 89 32.37 -4.37 12.45
C LEU A 89 33.34 -5.02 11.45
N ILE A 90 34.52 -5.43 11.89
CA ILE A 90 35.49 -6.14 11.06
C ILE A 90 35.89 -7.50 11.65
N PHE A 91 36.26 -8.42 10.76
CA PHE A 91 36.97 -9.65 11.07
C PHE A 91 38.35 -9.58 10.39
N PRO A 92 39.41 -9.16 11.10
CA PRO A 92 40.73 -8.87 10.51
C PRO A 92 41.40 -10.06 9.81
N LYS A 93 41.10 -11.28 10.27
CA LYS A 93 41.57 -12.55 9.69
C LYS A 93 40.46 -13.30 8.94
N GLY A 94 39.32 -12.64 8.77
CA GLY A 94 38.14 -13.12 8.08
C GLY A 94 37.12 -13.88 8.92
N ASN A 95 35.88 -13.88 8.43
CA ASN A 95 34.74 -14.58 9.00
C ASN A 95 34.55 -15.93 8.28
N ASN A 96 35.35 -16.93 8.67
CA ASN A 96 35.43 -18.25 8.02
C ASN A 96 35.90 -18.22 6.56
N VAL A 97 36.59 -17.16 6.13
CA VAL A 97 37.16 -16.97 4.79
C VAL A 97 38.54 -16.29 4.90
N GLU A 98 39.42 -16.44 3.90
CA GLU A 98 40.75 -15.79 3.88
C GLU A 98 40.71 -14.34 3.34
N HIS A 99 39.72 -13.57 3.77
CA HIS A 99 39.51 -12.18 3.38
C HIS A 99 39.29 -11.33 4.62
N LEU A 100 39.62 -10.05 4.58
CA LEU A 100 39.06 -9.08 5.51
C LEU A 100 37.54 -9.09 5.32
N SER A 101 36.79 -9.29 6.40
CA SER A 101 35.33 -9.15 6.40
C SER A 101 34.96 -7.84 7.08
N MET A 102 33.98 -7.12 6.53
CA MET A 102 33.59 -5.80 7.02
C MET A 102 32.09 -5.56 6.87
N TYR A 103 31.47 -5.08 7.93
CA TYR A 103 30.03 -4.89 8.05
C TYR A 103 29.71 -3.54 8.71
N LEU A 104 28.55 -2.99 8.37
CA LEU A 104 27.90 -1.93 9.13
C LEU A 104 26.95 -2.58 10.14
N ASP A 105 27.00 -2.16 11.40
CA ASP A 105 26.20 -2.73 12.48
C ASP A 105 25.41 -1.65 13.21
N VAL A 106 24.19 -2.00 13.64
CA VAL A 106 23.33 -1.15 14.46
C VAL A 106 23.79 -1.24 15.92
N ALA A 107 24.50 -0.21 16.38
CA ALA A 107 25.25 -0.25 17.63
C ALA A 107 24.37 -0.45 18.89
N ASP A 108 23.13 0.02 18.85
CA ASP A 108 22.14 -0.05 19.93
C ASP A 108 21.07 -1.13 19.72
N SER A 109 21.27 -2.05 18.77
CA SER A 109 20.26 -3.05 18.36
C SER A 109 19.62 -3.83 19.51
N ALA A 110 20.39 -4.16 20.56
CA ALA A 110 19.91 -4.87 21.74
C ALA A 110 18.93 -4.06 22.63
N ASN A 111 18.93 -2.74 22.51
CA ASN A 111 18.12 -1.83 23.33
C ASN A 111 16.91 -1.26 22.55
N LEU A 112 16.71 -1.67 21.30
CA LEU A 112 15.62 -1.17 20.47
C LEU A 112 14.32 -1.97 20.69
N PRO A 113 13.15 -1.33 20.55
CA PRO A 113 11.86 -1.96 20.78
C PRO A 113 11.61 -3.11 19.79
N TYR A 114 10.78 -4.07 20.21
CA TYR A 114 10.41 -5.19 19.35
C TYR A 114 9.82 -4.71 18.01
N GLY A 115 10.30 -5.27 16.89
CA GLY A 115 9.83 -4.92 15.55
C GLY A 115 10.51 -3.70 14.91
N TRP A 116 11.59 -3.16 15.49
CA TRP A 116 12.32 -2.05 14.89
C TRP A 116 12.89 -2.40 13.52
N SER A 117 12.95 -1.39 12.64
CA SER A 117 13.65 -1.50 11.36
C SER A 117 14.26 -0.19 10.92
N ARG A 118 15.43 -0.24 10.24
CA ARG A 118 16.16 0.92 9.72
C ARG A 118 16.67 0.61 8.31
N SER A 119 16.38 1.47 7.32
CA SER A 119 16.95 1.32 5.98
C SER A 119 18.10 2.30 5.75
N ALA A 120 19.24 1.76 5.33
CA ALA A 120 20.40 2.58 4.97
C ALA A 120 21.01 2.10 3.65
N GLN A 121 21.42 3.06 2.83
CA GLN A 121 22.34 2.86 1.73
C GLN A 121 23.72 3.28 2.22
N PHE A 122 24.73 2.45 2.04
CA PHE A 122 26.05 2.74 2.59
C PHE A 122 27.18 2.16 1.76
N SER A 123 28.36 2.74 1.91
CA SER A 123 29.61 2.27 1.34
C SER A 123 30.62 1.97 2.44
N LEU A 124 31.40 0.91 2.24
CA LEU A 124 32.50 0.55 3.11
C LEU A 124 33.78 0.52 2.28
N SER A 125 34.85 1.13 2.80
CA SER A 125 36.11 1.31 2.06
C SER A 125 37.33 1.00 2.92
N VAL A 126 38.36 0.43 2.30
CA VAL A 126 39.73 0.39 2.84
C VAL A 126 40.57 1.35 2.02
N VAL A 127 41.02 2.43 2.66
CA VAL A 127 41.73 3.53 2.01
C VAL A 127 43.14 3.09 1.64
N ASN A 128 43.52 3.35 0.39
CA ASN A 128 44.91 3.24 -0.02
C ASN A 128 45.66 4.48 0.47
N GLN A 129 46.63 4.27 1.36
CA GLN A 129 47.34 5.34 2.06
C GLN A 129 48.50 5.93 1.23
N ILE A 130 48.83 5.34 0.08
CA ILE A 130 49.88 5.82 -0.84
C ILE A 130 49.24 6.61 -1.99
N ASP A 131 48.22 6.06 -2.65
CA ASP A 131 47.46 6.72 -3.70
C ASP A 131 45.95 6.42 -3.55
N GLN A 132 45.20 7.45 -3.15
CA GLN A 132 43.77 7.35 -2.87
C GLN A 132 42.93 6.81 -4.04
N LYS A 133 43.41 6.91 -5.30
CA LYS A 133 42.70 6.39 -6.48
C LYS A 133 42.52 4.87 -6.45
N TYR A 134 43.37 4.16 -5.72
CA TYR A 134 43.30 2.72 -5.55
C TYR A 134 42.55 2.30 -4.28
N THR A 135 41.83 3.22 -3.62
CA THR A 135 40.96 2.89 -2.49
C THR A 135 39.91 1.86 -2.92
N THR A 136 39.82 0.77 -2.17
CA THR A 136 38.84 -0.28 -2.44
C THR A 136 37.56 0.08 -1.71
N ARG A 137 36.49 0.33 -2.45
CA ARG A 137 35.15 0.70 -1.96
C ARG A 137 34.12 -0.32 -2.45
N LYS A 138 33.18 -0.70 -1.59
CA LYS A 138 31.98 -1.47 -1.97
C LYS A 138 30.73 -0.79 -1.42
N ASP A 139 29.71 -0.65 -2.26
CA ASP A 139 28.44 -0.02 -1.95
C ASP A 139 27.33 -1.08 -1.81
N THR A 140 26.39 -0.86 -0.90
CA THR A 140 25.22 -1.73 -0.70
C THR A 140 24.07 -0.94 -0.08
N GLN A 141 22.88 -1.53 -0.04
CA GLN A 141 21.77 -1.06 0.77
C GLN A 141 21.18 -2.22 1.57
N HIS A 142 20.63 -1.94 2.74
CA HIS A 142 20.00 -2.96 3.56
C HIS A 142 18.94 -2.38 4.51
N GLN A 143 18.01 -3.24 4.91
CA GLN A 143 17.01 -2.95 5.93
C GLN A 143 17.35 -3.75 7.19
N PHE A 144 17.96 -3.06 8.15
CA PHE A 144 18.38 -3.63 9.42
C PHE A 144 17.19 -3.92 10.33
N SER A 145 17.29 -4.98 11.12
CA SER A 145 16.27 -5.40 12.08
C SER A 145 16.88 -6.14 13.27
N ALA A 146 16.06 -6.54 14.25
CA ALA A 146 16.53 -7.37 15.36
C ALA A 146 17.12 -8.72 14.92
N ARG A 147 16.72 -9.24 13.75
CA ARG A 147 17.27 -10.51 13.19
C ARG A 147 18.56 -10.29 12.41
N GLU A 148 18.65 -9.14 11.76
CA GLU A 148 19.73 -8.77 10.84
C GLU A 148 20.23 -7.37 11.26
N SER A 149 20.96 -7.34 12.38
CA SER A 149 21.45 -6.09 12.97
C SER A 149 22.72 -5.57 12.31
N ASP A 150 23.42 -6.43 11.57
CA ASP A 150 24.59 -6.12 10.77
C ASP A 150 24.44 -6.58 9.31
N TRP A 151 25.09 -5.86 8.41
CA TRP A 151 25.11 -6.19 6.97
C TRP A 151 26.38 -5.67 6.31
N GLY A 152 26.89 -6.39 5.32
CA GLY A 152 28.13 -6.04 4.64
C GLY A 152 28.75 -7.20 3.88
N PHE A 153 30.07 -7.28 3.90
CA PHE A 153 30.84 -8.12 2.99
C PHE A 153 31.74 -9.09 3.75
N THR A 154 31.37 -10.38 3.71
CA THR A 154 32.20 -11.48 4.25
C THR A 154 33.54 -11.57 3.52
N SER A 155 33.55 -11.35 2.20
CA SER A 155 34.77 -11.28 1.38
C SER A 155 34.98 -9.86 0.86
N PHE A 156 35.41 -8.95 1.74
CA PHE A 156 35.64 -7.56 1.36
C PHE A 156 36.93 -7.40 0.55
N MET A 157 38.07 -7.81 1.11
CA MET A 157 39.39 -7.71 0.46
C MET A 157 40.23 -8.95 0.79
N PRO A 158 40.91 -9.58 -0.19
CA PRO A 158 41.83 -10.70 0.09
C PRO A 158 42.92 -10.28 1.07
N LEU A 159 43.22 -11.13 2.05
CA LEU A 159 44.29 -10.81 3.02
C LEU A 159 45.65 -10.71 2.33
N SER A 160 45.89 -11.50 1.27
CA SER A 160 47.11 -11.41 0.46
C SER A 160 47.33 -10.03 -0.15
N GLU A 161 46.27 -9.33 -0.54
CA GLU A 161 46.34 -7.97 -1.07
C GLU A 161 46.46 -6.93 0.04
N LEU A 162 45.71 -7.10 1.13
CA LEU A 162 45.74 -6.19 2.28
C LEU A 162 47.14 -6.11 2.92
N TYR A 163 47.82 -7.25 3.04
CA TYR A 163 49.14 -7.36 3.68
C TYR A 163 50.31 -7.13 2.71
N ASP A 164 50.07 -6.94 1.41
CA ASP A 164 51.13 -6.64 0.44
C ASP A 164 51.63 -5.19 0.63
N PRO A 165 52.88 -4.97 1.06
CA PRO A 165 53.41 -3.63 1.32
C PRO A 165 53.44 -2.74 0.07
N SER A 166 53.47 -3.33 -1.13
CA SER A 166 53.46 -2.59 -2.41
C SER A 166 52.09 -2.02 -2.77
N ARG A 167 51.02 -2.53 -2.15
CA ARG A 167 49.63 -2.16 -2.44
C ARG A 167 49.16 -0.95 -1.63
N GLY A 168 49.81 -0.59 -0.53
CA GLY A 168 49.54 0.66 0.20
C GLY A 168 48.30 0.67 1.11
N TYR A 169 47.67 -0.48 1.37
CA TYR A 169 46.51 -0.56 2.27
C TYR A 169 46.91 -0.66 3.75
N LEU A 170 47.96 -1.43 4.06
CA LEU A 170 48.58 -1.51 5.39
C LEU A 170 49.90 -0.75 5.41
N VAL A 171 49.93 0.40 6.07
CA VAL A 171 51.14 1.25 6.18
C VAL A 171 51.45 1.46 7.65
N ASN A 172 52.71 1.22 8.06
CA ASN A 172 53.14 1.33 9.46
C ASN A 172 52.23 0.54 10.43
N ASP A 173 51.88 -0.70 10.05
CA ASP A 173 50.97 -1.57 10.81
C ASP A 173 49.60 -0.92 11.11
N THR A 174 49.17 -0.01 10.23
CA THR A 174 47.93 0.76 10.37
C THR A 174 47.08 0.65 9.10
N ILE A 175 45.78 0.42 9.27
CA ILE A 175 44.79 0.50 8.16
C ILE A 175 43.80 1.63 8.43
N VAL A 176 43.26 2.21 7.35
CA VAL A 176 42.22 3.24 7.42
C VAL A 176 40.96 2.73 6.72
N VAL A 177 39.87 2.67 7.46
CA VAL A 177 38.55 2.23 7.00
C VAL A 177 37.63 3.44 6.93
N GLU A 178 36.83 3.54 5.87
CA GLU A 178 35.77 4.56 5.76
C GLU A 178 34.40 3.91 5.59
N ALA A 179 33.40 4.47 6.26
CA ALA A 179 31.99 4.12 6.10
C ALA A 179 31.20 5.37 5.73
N GLU A 180 30.63 5.40 4.53
CA GLU A 180 29.70 6.45 4.11
C GLU A 180 28.29 5.91 4.25
N VAL A 181 27.48 6.49 5.12
CA VAL A 181 26.12 6.01 5.41
C VAL A 181 25.12 7.08 5.01
N ALA A 182 24.14 6.71 4.20
CA ALA A 182 22.97 7.50 3.85
C ALA A 182 21.74 6.82 4.44
N VAL A 183 21.21 7.40 5.51
CA VAL A 183 19.99 6.90 6.14
C VAL A 183 18.80 7.43 5.36
N ARG A 184 18.00 6.52 4.81
CA ARG A 184 16.66 6.88 4.37
C ARG A 184 15.81 6.91 5.63
N LYS A 185 15.26 8.08 5.98
CA LYS A 185 14.18 8.14 6.97
C LYS A 185 13.08 7.20 6.45
N MET A 186 12.98 6.01 7.03
CA MET A 186 11.73 5.27 6.93
C MET A 186 10.73 6.14 7.65
N VAL A 187 9.88 6.81 6.88
CA VAL A 187 8.76 7.52 7.49
C VAL A 187 7.97 6.47 8.24
N ASP A 188 7.87 6.66 9.55
CA ASP A 188 7.23 5.72 10.46
C ASP A 188 5.92 5.25 9.82
N TYR A 189 5.80 3.94 9.58
CA TYR A 189 4.66 3.36 8.87
C TYR A 189 3.33 3.73 9.54
N TRP A 190 3.38 4.01 10.85
CA TRP A 190 2.24 4.37 11.69
C TRP A 190 1.92 5.87 11.74
N THR A 191 2.84 6.75 11.32
CA THR A 191 2.65 8.22 11.43
C THR A 191 2.70 8.94 10.07
N TYR A 192 2.87 8.22 8.97
CA TYR A 192 2.86 8.82 7.63
C TYR A 192 1.47 9.33 7.25
N ASP A 193 1.36 10.65 7.08
CA ASP A 193 0.13 11.31 6.66
C ASP A 193 0.18 11.60 5.16
N SER A 194 -0.40 10.69 4.36
CA SER A 194 -0.44 10.79 2.90
C SER A 194 -0.96 12.16 2.41
N LYS A 195 -2.00 12.69 3.07
CA LYS A 195 -2.62 13.97 2.67
C LYS A 195 -1.66 15.12 2.89
N LYS A 196 -0.97 15.20 4.02
CA LYS A 196 -0.01 16.28 4.29
C LYS A 196 1.22 16.21 3.39
N GLU A 197 1.74 15.02 3.15
CA GLU A 197 2.99 14.86 2.39
C GLU A 197 2.80 15.02 0.87
N THR A 198 1.62 14.65 0.35
CA THR A 198 1.37 14.58 -1.10
C THR A 198 0.19 15.41 -1.60
N GLY A 199 -0.74 15.80 -0.73
CA GLY A 199 -2.03 16.38 -1.10
C GLY A 199 -3.13 15.35 -1.40
N TYR A 200 -2.77 14.07 -1.46
CA TYR A 200 -3.67 12.97 -1.86
C TYR A 200 -3.83 11.94 -0.74
N VAL A 201 -4.96 11.22 -0.76
CA VAL A 201 -5.24 10.12 0.18
C VAL A 201 -5.31 8.77 -0.52
N GLY A 202 -4.92 7.75 0.21
CA GLY A 202 -4.98 6.36 -0.24
C GLY A 202 -6.33 5.69 -0.04
N LEU A 203 -6.44 4.45 -0.52
CA LEU A 203 -7.57 3.56 -0.32
C LEU A 203 -7.20 2.43 0.64
N LYS A 204 -8.11 2.10 1.56
CA LYS A 204 -7.89 0.99 2.49
C LYS A 204 -7.88 -0.34 1.78
N ASN A 205 -6.82 -1.11 1.96
CA ASN A 205 -6.77 -2.48 1.50
C ASN A 205 -7.67 -3.35 2.37
N GLN A 206 -8.60 -4.08 1.74
CA GLN A 206 -9.51 -5.01 2.43
C GLN A 206 -9.09 -6.47 2.23
N GLY A 207 -7.78 -6.70 2.07
CA GLY A 207 -7.17 -8.02 1.88
C GLY A 207 -6.71 -8.20 0.43
N ALA A 208 -7.66 -8.41 -0.48
CA ALA A 208 -7.40 -8.73 -1.88
C ALA A 208 -7.91 -7.66 -2.87
N THR A 209 -8.24 -6.46 -2.39
CA THR A 209 -8.84 -5.40 -3.22
C THR A 209 -7.81 -4.45 -3.86
N CYS A 210 -6.51 -4.74 -3.75
CA CYS A 210 -5.45 -3.83 -4.21
C CYS A 210 -5.50 -3.56 -5.72
N TYR A 211 -5.89 -4.56 -6.53
CA TYR A 211 -6.08 -4.39 -7.97
C TYR A 211 -7.20 -3.37 -8.27
N MET A 212 -8.33 -3.48 -7.57
CA MET A 212 -9.43 -2.52 -7.66
C MET A 212 -9.00 -1.13 -7.16
N ASN A 213 -8.26 -1.06 -6.06
CA ASN A 213 -7.79 0.22 -5.50
C ASN A 213 -6.91 0.97 -6.52
N SER A 214 -5.99 0.28 -7.19
CA SER A 214 -5.11 0.86 -8.21
C SER A 214 -5.89 1.40 -9.42
N LEU A 215 -6.93 0.67 -9.87
CA LEU A 215 -7.81 1.10 -10.94
C LEU A 215 -8.68 2.31 -10.51
N LEU A 216 -9.28 2.26 -9.32
CA LEU A 216 -10.11 3.35 -8.81
C LEU A 216 -9.33 4.65 -8.63
N GLN A 217 -8.08 4.56 -8.13
CA GLN A 217 -7.19 5.72 -8.05
C GLN A 217 -6.87 6.26 -9.44
N THR A 218 -6.64 5.39 -10.42
CA THR A 218 -6.39 5.79 -11.82
C THR A 218 -7.59 6.56 -12.40
N LEU A 219 -8.79 6.01 -12.29
CA LEU A 219 -10.03 6.64 -12.77
C LEU A 219 -10.37 7.93 -12.03
N TYR A 220 -10.17 7.97 -10.71
CA TYR A 220 -10.40 9.17 -9.90
C TYR A 220 -9.52 10.36 -10.33
N HIS A 221 -8.27 10.07 -10.74
CA HIS A 221 -7.33 11.09 -11.24
C HIS A 221 -7.51 11.43 -12.72
N ILE A 222 -8.64 11.05 -13.33
CA ILE A 222 -9.15 11.59 -14.59
C ILE A 222 -10.27 12.58 -14.23
N PRO A 223 -9.99 13.90 -14.18
CA PRO A 223 -10.94 14.88 -13.64
C PRO A 223 -12.29 14.93 -14.37
N TYR A 224 -12.29 14.81 -15.69
CA TYR A 224 -13.53 14.76 -16.47
C TYR A 224 -14.40 13.55 -16.12
N PHE A 225 -13.78 12.37 -15.92
CA PHE A 225 -14.50 11.17 -15.45
C PHE A 225 -15.07 11.40 -14.05
N ARG A 226 -14.28 11.95 -13.12
CA ARG A 226 -14.74 12.29 -11.77
C ARG A 226 -15.92 13.27 -11.79
N LYS A 227 -15.88 14.27 -12.67
CA LYS A 227 -16.96 15.24 -12.86
C LYS A 227 -18.24 14.56 -13.37
N ALA A 228 -18.12 13.68 -14.35
CA ALA A 228 -19.25 12.91 -14.86
C ALA A 228 -19.89 12.05 -13.76
N VAL A 229 -19.06 11.43 -12.91
CA VAL A 229 -19.54 10.65 -11.76
C VAL A 229 -20.37 11.50 -10.79
N TYR A 230 -19.96 12.73 -10.50
CA TYR A 230 -20.73 13.63 -9.62
C TYR A 230 -22.06 14.11 -10.22
N HIS A 231 -22.18 14.14 -11.54
CA HIS A 231 -23.43 14.51 -12.23
C HIS A 231 -24.38 13.33 -12.47
N MET A 232 -24.00 12.10 -12.13
CA MET A 232 -24.94 10.97 -12.18
C MET A 232 -26.13 11.19 -11.23
N PRO A 233 -27.37 10.90 -11.68
CA PRO A 233 -28.55 11.11 -10.84
C PRO A 233 -28.56 10.10 -9.69
N THR A 234 -28.56 10.62 -8.48
CA THR A 234 -28.79 9.87 -7.25
C THR A 234 -29.83 10.58 -6.41
N THR A 235 -30.65 9.82 -5.69
CA THR A 235 -31.73 10.34 -4.85
C THR A 235 -31.37 10.19 -3.37
N GLU A 236 -32.04 10.95 -2.50
CA GLU A 236 -31.83 10.85 -1.05
C GLU A 236 -32.19 9.47 -0.48
N ASN A 237 -33.08 8.74 -1.15
CA ASN A 237 -33.53 7.40 -0.75
C ASN A 237 -32.55 6.28 -1.14
N ASP A 238 -31.56 6.58 -1.98
CA ASP A 238 -30.61 5.58 -2.43
C ASP A 238 -29.66 5.18 -1.28
N MET A 239 -29.46 3.87 -1.15
CA MET A 239 -28.49 3.30 -0.22
C MET A 239 -27.17 3.03 -0.97
N PRO A 240 -26.02 3.51 -0.47
CA PRO A 240 -24.72 3.31 -1.13
C PRO A 240 -24.42 1.84 -1.40
N SER A 241 -24.78 0.94 -0.47
CA SER A 241 -24.57 -0.50 -0.64
C SER A 241 -25.42 -1.15 -1.73
N GLY A 242 -26.45 -0.47 -2.24
CA GLY A 242 -27.34 -0.96 -3.31
C GLY A 242 -27.25 -0.16 -4.60
N SER A 243 -26.43 0.89 -4.65
CA SER A 243 -26.32 1.80 -5.79
C SER A 243 -24.85 2.11 -6.10
N ILE A 244 -24.34 1.53 -7.18
CA ILE A 244 -22.96 1.75 -7.67
C ILE A 244 -22.68 3.25 -7.91
N PRO A 245 -23.57 4.03 -8.57
CA PRO A 245 -23.35 5.47 -8.74
C PRO A 245 -23.16 6.19 -7.42
N LEU A 246 -24.01 5.92 -6.42
CA LEU A 246 -23.92 6.57 -5.12
C LEU A 246 -22.68 6.12 -4.33
N ALA A 247 -22.31 4.84 -4.40
CA ALA A 247 -21.11 4.33 -3.78
C ALA A 247 -19.85 4.97 -4.37
N LEU A 248 -19.78 5.12 -5.70
CA LEU A 248 -18.66 5.75 -6.39
C LEU A 248 -18.60 7.25 -6.11
N GLN A 249 -19.74 7.95 -6.13
CA GLN A 249 -19.84 9.36 -5.73
C GLN A 249 -19.35 9.58 -4.30
N SER A 250 -19.81 8.73 -3.36
CA SER A 250 -19.40 8.79 -1.96
C SER A 250 -17.89 8.53 -1.80
N LEU A 251 -17.36 7.55 -2.53
CA LEU A 251 -15.93 7.23 -2.55
C LEU A 251 -15.10 8.41 -3.06
N PHE A 252 -15.49 8.98 -4.21
CA PHE A 252 -14.76 10.08 -4.85
C PHE A 252 -14.82 11.35 -4.01
N TYR A 253 -15.97 11.66 -3.39
CA TYR A 253 -16.09 12.74 -2.43
C TYR A 253 -15.14 12.55 -1.25
N LYS A 254 -15.14 11.35 -0.64
CA LYS A 254 -14.23 11.03 0.47
C LYS A 254 -12.76 11.13 0.03
N LEU A 255 -12.38 10.68 -1.17
CA LEU A 255 -11.01 10.86 -1.70
C LEU A 255 -10.62 12.33 -1.88
N GLN A 256 -11.57 13.21 -2.22
CA GLN A 256 -11.32 14.64 -2.42
C GLN A 256 -11.14 15.40 -1.11
N TYR A 257 -12.00 15.14 -0.11
CA TYR A 257 -12.11 15.96 1.09
C TYR A 257 -11.64 15.30 2.40
N SER A 258 -11.47 13.97 2.44
CA SER A 258 -10.96 13.29 3.64
C SER A 258 -9.46 13.55 3.82
N ASP A 259 -9.04 13.66 5.08
CA ASP A 259 -7.61 13.66 5.46
C ASP A 259 -7.06 12.24 5.68
N ASN A 260 -7.94 11.23 5.75
CA ASN A 260 -7.57 9.84 6.04
C ASN A 260 -7.87 8.92 4.87
N SER A 261 -7.19 7.77 4.83
CA SER A 261 -7.42 6.71 3.86
C SER A 261 -8.89 6.26 3.82
N VAL A 262 -9.40 6.05 2.62
CA VAL A 262 -10.84 5.82 2.37
C VAL A 262 -11.12 4.34 2.12
N ALA A 263 -12.15 3.80 2.77
CA ALA A 263 -12.54 2.40 2.57
C ALA A 263 -13.48 2.24 1.36
N THR A 264 -13.26 1.20 0.56
CA THR A 264 -14.06 0.82 -0.60
C THR A 264 -15.23 -0.14 -0.28
N LYS A 265 -15.55 -0.36 1.02
CA LYS A 265 -16.53 -1.36 1.49
C LYS A 265 -17.94 -1.21 0.89
N GLU A 266 -18.39 0.03 0.69
CA GLU A 266 -19.72 0.30 0.14
C GLU A 266 -19.76 -0.02 -1.35
N LEU A 267 -18.66 0.24 -2.05
CA LEU A 267 -18.52 0.01 -3.47
C LEU A 267 -18.47 -1.50 -3.78
N THR A 268 -17.65 -2.28 -3.06
CA THR A 268 -17.58 -3.74 -3.23
C THR A 268 -18.95 -4.40 -2.98
N LYS A 269 -19.65 -3.98 -1.94
CA LYS A 269 -21.03 -4.44 -1.67
C LYS A 269 -22.00 -4.08 -2.81
N SER A 270 -21.89 -2.88 -3.37
CA SER A 270 -22.77 -2.44 -4.47
C SER A 270 -22.56 -3.24 -5.76
N PHE A 271 -21.38 -3.84 -5.96
CA PHE A 271 -21.13 -4.75 -7.08
C PHE A 271 -21.76 -6.14 -6.89
N GLY A 272 -22.22 -6.45 -5.68
CA GLY A 272 -22.73 -7.77 -5.32
C GLY A 272 -21.62 -8.76 -4.98
N TRP A 273 -20.38 -8.30 -4.81
CA TRP A 273 -19.27 -9.16 -4.41
C TRP A 273 -19.42 -9.54 -2.95
N ASP A 274 -19.42 -10.83 -2.67
CA ASP A 274 -19.28 -11.30 -1.30
C ASP A 274 -17.82 -11.21 -0.83
N THR A 275 -17.56 -11.65 0.39
CA THR A 275 -16.19 -11.59 0.94
C THR A 275 -15.25 -12.52 0.16
N TYR A 276 -15.75 -13.61 -0.40
CA TYR A 276 -15.00 -14.64 -1.11
C TYR A 276 -14.69 -14.23 -2.56
N ASP A 277 -15.65 -13.63 -3.28
CA ASP A 277 -15.47 -13.06 -4.62
C ASP A 277 -14.44 -11.92 -4.60
N SER A 278 -14.42 -11.14 -3.52
CA SER A 278 -13.40 -10.09 -3.30
C SER A 278 -11.98 -10.67 -3.12
N PHE A 279 -11.86 -11.95 -2.74
CA PHE A 279 -10.58 -12.67 -2.59
C PHE A 279 -10.13 -13.37 -3.87
N MET A 280 -11.04 -13.69 -4.79
CA MET A 280 -10.65 -14.09 -6.14
C MET A 280 -10.13 -12.86 -6.87
N GLN A 281 -8.85 -12.87 -7.23
CA GLN A 281 -8.29 -11.84 -8.10
C GLN A 281 -8.96 -11.98 -9.47
N HIS A 282 -10.06 -11.25 -9.66
CA HIS A 282 -10.60 -11.03 -10.98
C HIS A 282 -9.54 -10.34 -11.83
N ASP A 283 -9.45 -10.72 -13.10
CA ASP A 283 -8.63 -9.99 -14.05
C ASP A 283 -9.05 -8.51 -13.98
N VAL A 284 -8.08 -7.60 -13.83
CA VAL A 284 -8.34 -6.15 -13.76
C VAL A 284 -9.11 -5.67 -15.00
N GLN A 285 -8.94 -6.37 -16.12
CA GLN A 285 -9.72 -6.19 -17.34
C GLN A 285 -11.22 -6.41 -17.11
N GLU A 286 -11.59 -7.53 -16.49
CA GLU A 286 -12.98 -7.88 -16.21
C GLU A 286 -13.61 -6.84 -15.28
N LEU A 287 -12.88 -6.44 -14.23
CA LEU A 287 -13.35 -5.40 -13.32
C LEU A 287 -13.56 -4.06 -14.04
N ASN A 288 -12.58 -3.61 -14.83
CA ASN A 288 -12.68 -2.32 -15.53
C ASN A 288 -13.87 -2.30 -16.51
N ARG A 289 -14.05 -3.39 -17.25
CA ARG A 289 -15.17 -3.53 -18.18
C ARG A 289 -16.51 -3.59 -17.46
N VAL A 290 -16.64 -4.41 -16.41
CA VAL A 290 -17.87 -4.50 -15.61
C VAL A 290 -18.20 -3.15 -14.94
N LEU A 291 -17.18 -2.42 -14.47
CA LEU A 291 -17.36 -1.08 -13.92
C LEU A 291 -17.88 -0.11 -14.98
N CYS A 292 -17.24 -0.05 -16.15
CA CYS A 292 -17.62 0.82 -17.26
C CYS A 292 -19.04 0.50 -17.77
N GLU A 293 -19.36 -0.77 -18.00
CA GLU A 293 -20.69 -1.22 -18.45
C GLU A 293 -21.79 -0.83 -17.45
N LYS A 294 -21.58 -1.12 -16.16
CA LYS A 294 -22.57 -0.78 -15.11
C LYS A 294 -22.72 0.73 -14.92
N LEU A 295 -21.67 1.51 -15.13
CA LEU A 295 -21.75 2.97 -15.08
C LEU A 295 -22.49 3.52 -16.28
N GLU A 296 -22.18 3.06 -17.49
CA GLU A 296 -22.85 3.48 -18.72
C GLU A 296 -24.36 3.20 -18.64
N ASP A 297 -24.75 2.00 -18.18
CA ASP A 297 -26.16 1.65 -17.98
C ASP A 297 -26.90 2.56 -16.99
N LYS A 298 -26.19 3.15 -16.03
CA LYS A 298 -26.74 4.13 -15.08
C LYS A 298 -26.68 5.57 -15.57
N MET A 299 -25.80 5.87 -16.52
CA MET A 299 -25.69 7.17 -17.17
C MET A 299 -26.70 7.33 -18.32
N LYS A 300 -27.24 6.25 -18.88
CA LYS A 300 -28.30 6.27 -19.91
C LYS A 300 -29.54 7.05 -19.43
N GLY A 301 -30.02 7.96 -20.28
CA GLY A 301 -31.17 8.81 -19.98
C GLY A 301 -30.87 9.97 -19.03
N THR A 302 -29.59 10.29 -18.82
CA THR A 302 -29.14 11.36 -17.91
C THR A 302 -28.35 12.43 -18.67
N VAL A 303 -28.01 13.53 -18.01
CA VAL A 303 -27.21 14.60 -18.63
C VAL A 303 -25.76 14.19 -18.93
N VAL A 304 -25.31 13.04 -18.42
CA VAL A 304 -23.97 12.48 -18.61
C VAL A 304 -23.97 11.19 -19.45
N GLU A 305 -25.06 10.92 -20.17
CA GLU A 305 -25.15 9.79 -21.10
C GLU A 305 -24.01 9.81 -22.14
N GLY A 306 -23.45 8.64 -22.45
CA GLY A 306 -22.35 8.49 -23.42
C GLY A 306 -21.01 9.02 -22.93
N THR A 307 -20.85 9.36 -21.65
CA THR A 307 -19.55 9.88 -21.15
C THR A 307 -18.47 8.81 -21.15
N ILE A 308 -18.79 7.54 -20.85
CA ILE A 308 -17.80 6.46 -20.86
C ILE A 308 -17.39 6.17 -22.30
N GLU A 309 -18.37 6.09 -23.21
CA GLU A 309 -18.15 5.96 -24.66
C GLU A 309 -17.24 7.07 -25.18
N GLN A 310 -17.56 8.35 -24.91
CA GLN A 310 -16.75 9.49 -25.34
C GLN A 310 -15.32 9.52 -24.80
N LEU A 311 -15.06 8.89 -23.65
CA LEU A 311 -13.74 8.91 -23.00
C LEU A 311 -12.86 7.74 -23.43
N PHE A 312 -13.44 6.54 -23.52
CA PHE A 312 -12.71 5.29 -23.57
C PHE A 312 -13.01 4.45 -24.81
N GLU A 313 -14.09 4.72 -25.54
CA GLU A 313 -14.43 3.96 -26.75
C GLU A 313 -13.56 4.39 -27.92
N GLY A 314 -12.94 3.42 -28.57
CA GLY A 314 -12.38 3.54 -29.91
C GLY A 314 -12.91 2.44 -30.82
N HIS A 315 -12.59 2.53 -32.11
CA HIS A 315 -13.09 1.58 -33.11
C HIS A 315 -11.98 0.97 -33.94
N HIS A 316 -12.07 -0.34 -34.18
CA HIS A 316 -11.23 -1.03 -35.15
C HIS A 316 -12.07 -1.75 -36.20
N ILE A 317 -11.44 -2.03 -37.33
CA ILE A 317 -12.00 -2.82 -38.42
C ILE A 317 -11.21 -4.12 -38.54
N ASN A 318 -11.91 -5.24 -38.34
CA ASN A 318 -11.40 -6.55 -38.71
C ASN A 318 -11.71 -6.76 -40.19
N TYR A 319 -10.70 -6.97 -41.02
CA TYR A 319 -10.89 -7.24 -42.43
C TYR A 319 -10.41 -8.64 -42.79
N ILE A 320 -11.11 -9.26 -43.73
CA ILE A 320 -10.74 -10.49 -44.39
C ILE A 320 -10.83 -10.26 -45.89
N GLU A 321 -9.73 -10.46 -46.61
CA GLU A 321 -9.64 -10.28 -48.05
C GLU A 321 -9.16 -11.58 -48.70
N CYS A 322 -10.00 -12.16 -49.56
CA CYS A 322 -9.64 -13.36 -50.29
C CYS A 322 -8.57 -13.06 -51.35
N MET A 323 -7.59 -13.95 -51.51
CA MET A 323 -6.47 -13.71 -52.43
C MET A 323 -6.81 -14.03 -53.89
N ASN A 324 -7.68 -15.01 -54.10
CA ASN A 324 -7.98 -15.58 -55.43
C ASN A 324 -9.35 -15.17 -55.98
N VAL A 325 -10.19 -14.53 -55.16
CA VAL A 325 -11.54 -14.09 -55.52
C VAL A 325 -11.78 -12.68 -54.98
N ASP A 326 -12.55 -11.88 -55.72
CA ASP A 326 -12.92 -10.52 -55.31
C ASP A 326 -14.01 -10.57 -54.22
N TYR A 327 -13.58 -10.93 -53.02
CA TYR A 327 -14.41 -10.98 -51.82
C TYR A 327 -13.67 -10.36 -50.64
N LYS A 328 -14.29 -9.36 -50.02
CA LYS A 328 -13.81 -8.69 -48.81
C LYS A 328 -14.91 -8.65 -47.77
N SER A 329 -14.60 -9.07 -46.55
CA SER A 329 -15.46 -8.93 -45.39
C SER A 329 -14.84 -7.97 -44.41
N ASN A 330 -15.59 -6.98 -43.97
CA ASN A 330 -15.16 -5.96 -43.03
C ASN A 330 -16.15 -5.93 -41.86
N ARG A 331 -15.65 -6.07 -40.63
CA ARG A 331 -16.45 -5.95 -39.41
C ARG A 331 -15.88 -4.84 -38.53
N LYS A 332 -16.69 -3.82 -38.30
CA LYS A 332 -16.39 -2.76 -37.33
C LYS A 332 -16.72 -3.27 -35.92
N GLU A 333 -15.83 -3.04 -34.98
CA GLU A 333 -16.00 -3.38 -33.57
C GLU A 333 -15.48 -2.24 -32.71
N SER A 334 -16.20 -1.97 -31.61
CA SER A 334 -15.77 -1.03 -30.58
C SER A 334 -14.87 -1.71 -29.57
N PHE A 335 -13.94 -0.96 -28.99
CA PHE A 335 -13.12 -1.39 -27.86
C PHE A 335 -13.06 -0.28 -26.81
N TYR A 336 -13.01 -0.66 -25.53
CA TYR A 336 -12.75 0.24 -24.41
C TYR A 336 -11.30 0.17 -23.93
N ASP A 337 -10.60 -0.88 -24.37
CA ASP A 337 -9.25 -1.19 -23.98
C ASP A 337 -8.54 -2.06 -25.02
N LEU A 338 -7.20 -2.01 -25.04
CA LEU A 338 -6.38 -2.77 -25.98
C LEU A 338 -5.42 -3.70 -25.24
N GLN A 339 -5.53 -4.98 -25.56
CA GLN A 339 -4.67 -6.01 -24.98
C GLN A 339 -3.45 -6.24 -25.86
N LEU A 340 -2.29 -5.81 -25.37
CA LEU A 340 -1.02 -5.87 -26.08
C LEU A 340 -0.21 -7.08 -25.63
N ASP A 341 0.29 -7.83 -26.61
CA ASP A 341 1.19 -8.94 -26.37
C ASP A 341 2.55 -8.43 -25.89
N VAL A 342 3.00 -8.94 -24.73
CA VAL A 342 4.32 -8.64 -24.16
C VAL A 342 5.36 -9.66 -24.62
N LYS A 343 4.98 -10.94 -24.63
CA LYS A 343 5.88 -12.03 -24.99
C LYS A 343 6.33 -11.91 -26.44
N GLY A 344 7.64 -11.80 -26.64
CA GLY A 344 8.27 -11.60 -27.95
C GLY A 344 8.22 -10.16 -28.47
N CYS A 345 7.71 -9.20 -27.68
CA CYS A 345 7.67 -7.78 -28.04
C CYS A 345 8.60 -7.00 -27.11
N PRO A 346 9.63 -6.29 -27.61
CA PRO A 346 10.53 -5.49 -26.77
C PRO A 346 9.87 -4.21 -26.23
N ASP A 347 8.88 -3.67 -26.93
CA ASP A 347 8.25 -2.41 -26.59
C ASP A 347 6.78 -2.32 -27.08
N VAL A 348 6.11 -1.24 -26.70
CA VAL A 348 4.71 -0.95 -27.08
C VAL A 348 4.50 -0.87 -28.59
N TYR A 349 5.46 -0.35 -29.34
CA TYR A 349 5.32 -0.21 -30.79
C TYR A 349 5.40 -1.57 -31.48
N ALA A 350 6.28 -2.45 -31.02
CA ALA A 350 6.35 -3.83 -31.49
C ALA A 350 5.04 -4.59 -31.22
N SER A 351 4.39 -4.35 -30.07
CA SER A 351 3.05 -4.92 -29.81
C SER A 351 1.99 -4.37 -30.77
N PHE A 352 1.99 -3.07 -31.08
CA PHE A 352 1.06 -2.51 -32.06
C PHE A 352 1.34 -3.03 -33.49
N ASP A 353 2.61 -3.17 -33.87
CA ASP A 353 3.03 -3.74 -35.15
C ASP A 353 2.52 -5.18 -35.30
N LYS A 354 2.63 -5.97 -34.22
CA LYS A 354 2.07 -7.33 -34.14
C LYS A 354 0.54 -7.31 -34.15
N TYR A 355 -0.09 -6.32 -33.51
CA TYR A 355 -1.55 -6.20 -33.44
C TYR A 355 -2.17 -5.99 -34.83
N VAL A 356 -1.51 -5.23 -35.71
CA VAL A 356 -1.95 -4.98 -37.09
C VAL A 356 -1.32 -5.94 -38.11
N GLU A 357 -0.57 -6.95 -37.65
CA GLU A 357 0.08 -7.92 -38.52
C GLU A 357 -0.97 -8.72 -39.31
N VAL A 358 -0.71 -8.92 -40.60
CA VAL A 358 -1.63 -9.64 -41.49
C VAL A 358 -1.43 -11.14 -41.35
N GLU A 359 -2.43 -11.80 -40.79
CA GLU A 359 -2.54 -13.25 -40.69
C GLU A 359 -2.92 -13.83 -42.06
N ARG A 360 -2.19 -14.85 -42.53
CA ARG A 360 -2.54 -15.59 -43.75
C ARG A 360 -3.31 -16.86 -43.40
N LEU A 361 -4.53 -16.95 -43.93
CA LEU A 361 -5.43 -18.08 -43.82
C LEU A 361 -5.21 -19.01 -45.02
N GLU A 362 -4.30 -19.97 -44.87
CA GLU A 362 -3.91 -20.94 -45.90
C GLU A 362 -4.05 -22.40 -45.37
N GLY A 363 -4.06 -23.38 -46.27
CA GLY A 363 -4.09 -24.80 -45.88
C GLY A 363 -5.39 -25.22 -45.18
N ASP A 364 -5.28 -25.82 -44.00
CA ASP A 364 -6.44 -26.26 -43.19
C ASP A 364 -7.17 -25.07 -42.53
N ASN A 365 -6.55 -23.89 -42.49
CA ASN A 365 -7.12 -22.66 -41.91
C ASN A 365 -7.78 -21.74 -42.95
N LYS A 366 -8.09 -22.24 -44.16
CA LYS A 366 -8.76 -21.47 -45.24
C LYS A 366 -10.06 -20.82 -44.74
N TYR A 367 -10.32 -19.62 -45.22
CA TYR A 367 -11.55 -18.89 -44.90
C TYR A 367 -12.73 -19.39 -45.71
N HIS A 368 -13.86 -19.68 -45.08
CA HIS A 368 -15.09 -20.03 -45.77
C HIS A 368 -15.83 -18.76 -46.25
N ALA A 369 -15.49 -18.31 -47.45
CA ALA A 369 -16.19 -17.20 -48.10
C ALA A 369 -17.54 -17.69 -48.62
N GLU A 370 -18.63 -17.10 -48.11
CA GLU A 370 -20.02 -17.56 -48.31
C GLU A 370 -20.31 -18.17 -49.70
N ASN A 371 -20.20 -17.36 -50.76
CA ASN A 371 -20.51 -17.76 -52.14
C ASN A 371 -19.31 -18.36 -52.91
N HIS A 372 -18.15 -18.50 -52.27
CA HIS A 372 -16.90 -18.91 -52.91
C HIS A 372 -16.24 -20.13 -52.23
N GLY A 373 -16.83 -20.68 -51.17
CA GLY A 373 -16.31 -21.82 -50.43
C GLY A 373 -15.00 -21.48 -49.69
N LEU A 374 -14.17 -22.50 -49.45
CA LEU A 374 -12.88 -22.34 -48.76
C LEU A 374 -11.85 -21.64 -49.66
N GLN A 375 -11.37 -20.49 -49.23
CA GLN A 375 -10.44 -19.63 -49.96
C GLN A 375 -9.23 -19.28 -49.10
N ASP A 376 -8.10 -19.11 -49.77
CA ASP A 376 -6.93 -18.50 -49.13
C ASP A 376 -7.21 -17.00 -48.96
N ALA A 377 -7.02 -16.50 -47.75
CA ALA A 377 -7.39 -15.14 -47.39
C ALA A 377 -6.36 -14.47 -46.48
N LYS A 378 -6.33 -13.15 -46.50
CA LYS A 378 -5.60 -12.31 -45.56
C LYS A 378 -6.57 -11.78 -44.53
N LYS A 379 -6.23 -11.92 -43.26
CA LYS A 379 -6.99 -11.39 -42.14
C LYS A 379 -6.12 -10.40 -41.38
N GLY A 380 -6.68 -9.27 -40.99
CA GLY A 380 -5.96 -8.28 -40.21
C GLY A 380 -6.90 -7.32 -39.49
N VAL A 381 -6.30 -6.47 -38.66
CA VAL A 381 -6.99 -5.44 -37.90
C VAL A 381 -6.34 -4.09 -38.19
N LEU A 382 -7.17 -3.06 -38.40
CA LEU A 382 -6.73 -1.67 -38.49
C LEU A 382 -7.64 -0.81 -37.62
N PHE A 383 -7.12 0.31 -37.12
CA PHE A 383 -7.88 1.23 -36.28
C PHE A 383 -8.60 2.27 -37.12
N LEU A 384 -9.87 2.53 -36.81
CA LEU A 384 -10.63 3.64 -37.42
C LEU A 384 -10.37 4.93 -36.64
N ASP A 385 -10.34 4.82 -35.32
CA ASP A 385 -10.05 5.90 -34.39
C ASP A 385 -9.55 5.32 -33.05
N PHE A 386 -8.97 6.19 -32.23
CA PHE A 386 -8.57 5.89 -30.86
C PHE A 386 -9.37 6.75 -29.86
N PRO A 387 -9.55 6.31 -28.61
CA PRO A 387 -10.23 7.10 -27.59
C PRO A 387 -9.37 8.26 -27.06
N PRO A 388 -9.96 9.32 -26.48
CA PRO A 388 -9.22 10.36 -25.79
C PRO A 388 -8.41 9.86 -24.59
N VAL A 389 -8.91 8.85 -23.87
CA VAL A 389 -8.19 8.12 -22.82
C VAL A 389 -7.94 6.69 -23.26
N LEU A 390 -6.70 6.38 -23.60
CA LEU A 390 -6.30 5.08 -24.11
C LEU A 390 -5.83 4.17 -22.97
N GLN A 391 -6.48 3.02 -22.83
CA GLN A 391 -6.15 1.99 -21.86
C GLN A 391 -5.44 0.82 -22.56
N LEU A 392 -4.19 0.55 -22.16
CA LEU A 392 -3.38 -0.52 -22.72
C LEU A 392 -3.09 -1.55 -21.66
N GLN A 393 -3.58 -2.77 -21.84
CA GLN A 393 -3.32 -3.89 -20.96
C GLN A 393 -2.20 -4.73 -21.53
N LEU A 394 -1.17 -4.94 -20.73
CA LEU A 394 -0.02 -5.73 -21.09
C LEU A 394 -0.31 -7.16 -20.68
N LYS A 395 -0.43 -8.07 -21.66
CA LYS A 395 -0.69 -9.50 -21.44
C LYS A 395 0.53 -10.16 -20.79
N ARG A 396 0.72 -9.91 -19.50
CA ARG A 396 1.78 -10.48 -18.66
C ARG A 396 1.35 -11.76 -17.96
N PHE A 397 0.09 -12.16 -18.08
CA PHE A 397 -0.40 -13.42 -17.54
C PHE A 397 -0.91 -14.26 -18.69
N GLU A 398 -0.33 -15.43 -18.89
CA GLU A 398 -0.74 -16.36 -19.94
C GLU A 398 -0.79 -17.77 -19.35
N TYR A 399 -1.62 -18.62 -19.94
CA TYR A 399 -1.66 -20.04 -19.60
C TYR A 399 -0.61 -20.79 -20.43
N ASP A 400 0.34 -21.43 -19.74
CA ASP A 400 1.36 -22.27 -20.35
C ASP A 400 0.81 -23.69 -20.51
N TYR A 401 0.32 -24.01 -21.71
CA TYR A 401 -0.23 -25.33 -22.05
C TYR A 401 0.73 -26.49 -21.80
N MET A 402 2.04 -26.26 -21.90
CA MET A 402 3.03 -27.32 -21.70
C MET A 402 3.24 -27.62 -20.22
N ARG A 403 3.01 -26.62 -19.36
CA ARG A 403 3.17 -26.73 -17.90
C ARG A 403 1.84 -26.88 -17.16
N ASP A 404 0.71 -26.82 -17.86
CA ASP A 404 -0.65 -26.84 -17.30
C ASP A 404 -0.80 -25.85 -16.14
N THR A 405 -0.28 -24.64 -16.32
CA THR A 405 -0.26 -23.62 -15.27
C THR A 405 -0.25 -22.21 -15.83
N MET A 406 -0.81 -21.28 -15.07
CA MET A 406 -0.71 -19.86 -15.37
C MET A 406 0.72 -19.37 -15.06
N VAL A 407 1.30 -18.59 -15.96
CA VAL A 407 2.64 -18.01 -15.81
C VAL A 407 2.60 -16.50 -15.94
N LYS A 408 3.47 -15.82 -15.19
CA LYS A 408 3.69 -14.37 -15.30
C LYS A 408 4.92 -14.09 -16.17
N ILE A 409 4.73 -13.35 -17.26
CA ILE A 409 5.78 -12.86 -18.15
C ILE A 409 6.41 -11.60 -17.53
N ASN A 410 7.61 -11.78 -16.99
CA ASN A 410 8.40 -10.70 -16.39
C ASN A 410 9.42 -10.11 -17.36
N ASP A 411 9.34 -10.44 -18.65
CA ASP A 411 10.24 -9.94 -19.69
C ASP A 411 10.26 -8.40 -19.71
N ARG A 412 11.42 -7.84 -20.08
CA ARG A 412 11.58 -6.40 -20.24
C ARG A 412 10.71 -5.92 -21.41
N TYR A 413 9.88 -4.94 -21.13
CA TYR A 413 8.93 -4.36 -22.08
C TYR A 413 8.88 -2.86 -21.89
N GLU A 414 9.31 -2.12 -22.92
CA GLU A 414 9.42 -0.67 -22.86
C GLU A 414 8.14 0.02 -23.33
N PHE A 415 7.79 1.10 -22.66
CA PHE A 415 6.71 1.99 -23.07
C PHE A 415 7.17 3.44 -22.88
N PRO A 416 6.85 4.36 -23.80
CA PRO A 416 7.36 5.73 -23.78
C PRO A 416 6.48 6.66 -22.92
N LEU A 417 7.03 7.80 -22.49
CA LEU A 417 6.24 8.86 -21.86
C LEU A 417 5.27 9.54 -22.85
N GLN A 418 5.68 9.60 -24.13
CA GLN A 418 4.92 10.11 -25.26
C GLN A 418 4.74 8.98 -26.28
N LEU A 419 3.51 8.58 -26.53
CA LEU A 419 3.15 7.52 -27.46
C LEU A 419 2.52 8.14 -28.72
N ASP A 420 3.20 8.01 -29.86
CA ASP A 420 2.70 8.51 -31.15
C ASP A 420 2.18 7.34 -31.99
N LEU A 421 0.85 7.22 -32.09
CA LEU A 421 0.18 6.19 -32.89
C LEU A 421 -0.03 6.62 -34.35
N ASP A 422 0.29 7.87 -34.71
CA ASP A 422 0.29 8.34 -36.10
C ASP A 422 1.68 8.21 -36.75
N ARG A 423 2.66 7.65 -36.04
CA ARG A 423 3.99 7.39 -36.58
C ARG A 423 3.94 6.56 -37.87
N ASP A 424 5.00 6.68 -38.66
CA ASP A 424 5.16 5.93 -39.91
C ASP A 424 3.96 6.13 -40.88
N ASP A 425 3.47 7.37 -40.98
CA ASP A 425 2.32 7.79 -41.80
C ASP A 425 0.98 7.14 -41.38
N GLY A 426 0.76 7.00 -40.07
CA GLY A 426 -0.46 6.43 -39.51
C GLY A 426 -0.67 4.98 -39.94
N LYS A 427 0.40 4.16 -39.87
CA LYS A 427 0.39 2.76 -40.32
C LYS A 427 -0.64 1.88 -39.63
N TYR A 428 -1.06 2.25 -38.41
CA TYR A 428 -2.06 1.52 -37.64
C TYR A 428 -3.50 1.90 -38.03
N LEU A 429 -3.69 3.04 -38.69
CA LEU A 429 -5.00 3.56 -39.07
C LEU A 429 -5.46 2.97 -40.40
N ALA A 430 -6.76 2.73 -40.50
CA ALA A 430 -7.40 2.36 -41.76
C ALA A 430 -7.25 3.48 -42.81
N PRO A 431 -7.28 3.16 -44.12
CA PRO A 431 -7.16 4.18 -45.18
C PRO A 431 -8.25 5.25 -45.15
N ASP A 432 -9.44 4.90 -44.65
CA ASP A 432 -10.63 5.76 -44.52
C ASP A 432 -10.78 6.36 -43.12
N ALA A 433 -9.81 6.15 -42.22
CA ALA A 433 -9.80 6.73 -40.88
C ALA A 433 -9.70 8.26 -40.92
N ASP A 434 -10.34 8.92 -39.96
CA ASP A 434 -10.20 10.37 -39.80
C ASP A 434 -8.80 10.70 -39.25
N ARG A 435 -8.04 11.46 -40.03
CA ARG A 435 -6.68 11.93 -39.70
C ARG A 435 -6.64 13.40 -39.28
N SER A 436 -7.81 14.02 -39.05
CA SER A 436 -7.90 15.41 -38.61
C SER A 436 -7.38 15.63 -37.19
N ILE A 437 -7.45 14.60 -36.35
CA ILE A 437 -6.99 14.60 -34.96
C ILE A 437 -5.73 13.74 -34.86
N ARG A 438 -4.67 14.30 -34.27
CA ARG A 438 -3.42 13.57 -34.06
C ARG A 438 -3.53 12.62 -32.87
N ASN A 439 -3.18 11.36 -33.07
CA ASN A 439 -3.12 10.32 -32.04
C ASN A 439 -1.78 10.34 -31.27
N LEU A 440 -1.44 11.51 -30.73
CA LEU A 440 -0.31 11.71 -29.83
C LEU A 440 -0.78 11.67 -28.38
N TYR A 441 -0.18 10.80 -27.58
CA TYR A 441 -0.64 10.49 -26.23
C TYR A 441 0.46 10.71 -25.18
N THR A 442 0.04 11.21 -24.03
CA THR A 442 0.89 11.43 -22.87
C THR A 442 0.56 10.41 -21.77
N LEU A 443 1.56 9.69 -21.25
CA LEU A 443 1.36 8.66 -20.23
C LEU A 443 0.82 9.26 -18.92
N HIS A 444 -0.36 8.84 -18.49
CA HIS A 444 -1.01 9.33 -17.28
C HIS A 444 -0.71 8.47 -16.05
N SER A 445 -0.80 7.14 -16.20
CA SER A 445 -0.59 6.21 -15.11
C SER A 445 -0.01 4.87 -15.55
N VAL A 446 0.68 4.23 -14.61
CA VAL A 446 1.32 2.92 -14.74
C VAL A 446 0.83 2.06 -13.58
N LEU A 447 -0.02 1.07 -13.87
CA LEU A 447 -0.49 0.12 -12.88
C LEU A 447 0.48 -1.07 -12.84
N VAL A 448 0.91 -1.42 -11.64
CA VAL A 448 2.01 -2.34 -11.39
C VAL A 448 1.55 -3.50 -10.54
N HIS A 449 2.03 -4.70 -10.90
CA HIS A 449 1.86 -5.90 -10.11
C HIS A 449 3.22 -6.43 -9.68
N SER A 450 3.41 -6.54 -8.36
CA SER A 450 4.61 -7.11 -7.74
C SER A 450 4.30 -8.47 -7.14
N GLY A 451 4.87 -9.54 -7.68
CA GLY A 451 4.65 -10.91 -7.22
C GLY A 451 4.46 -11.90 -8.36
N GLY A 452 3.96 -13.08 -8.01
CA GLY A 452 3.73 -14.19 -8.92
C GLY A 452 2.25 -14.40 -9.21
N VAL A 453 1.92 -15.52 -9.85
CA VAL A 453 0.56 -15.83 -10.31
C VAL A 453 -0.41 -16.18 -9.17
N HIS A 454 0.09 -16.80 -8.10
CA HIS A 454 -0.72 -17.21 -6.94
C HIS A 454 -0.81 -16.15 -5.84
N GLY A 455 -0.26 -14.96 -6.08
CA GLY A 455 -0.21 -13.91 -5.08
C GLY A 455 0.79 -12.82 -5.43
N GLY A 456 0.37 -11.60 -5.16
CA GLY A 456 1.18 -10.41 -5.34
C GLY A 456 0.42 -9.17 -4.89
N HIS A 457 1.04 -8.03 -5.11
CA HIS A 457 0.59 -6.75 -4.64
C HIS A 457 0.42 -5.78 -5.80
N TYR A 458 -0.71 -5.07 -5.81
CA TYR A 458 -1.10 -4.16 -6.90
C TYR A 458 -1.07 -2.73 -6.39
N TYR A 459 -0.50 -1.83 -7.19
CA TYR A 459 -0.43 -0.41 -6.89
C TYR A 459 -0.31 0.39 -8.20
N ALA A 460 -0.50 1.70 -8.14
CA ALA A 460 -0.44 2.56 -9.33
C ALA A 460 0.55 3.71 -9.12
N PHE A 461 1.33 4.01 -10.15
CA PHE A 461 2.00 5.30 -10.30
C PHE A 461 1.12 6.21 -11.15
N ILE A 462 0.81 7.41 -10.68
CA ILE A 462 -0.09 8.33 -11.37
C ILE A 462 0.56 9.72 -11.44
N ARG A 463 0.31 10.42 -12.55
CA ARG A 463 0.60 11.85 -12.72
C ARG A 463 -0.70 12.65 -12.78
N PRO A 464 -1.29 13.05 -11.64
CA PRO A 464 -2.59 13.70 -11.58
C PRO A 464 -2.74 14.94 -12.45
N THR A 465 -1.66 15.70 -12.64
CA THR A 465 -1.64 16.93 -13.44
C THR A 465 -0.93 16.77 -14.79
N LEU A 466 -0.50 15.55 -15.14
CA LEU A 466 0.40 15.24 -16.26
C LEU A 466 1.73 16.01 -16.27
N ALA A 467 2.07 16.69 -15.17
CA ALA A 467 3.39 17.30 -14.97
C ALA A 467 4.46 16.23 -14.67
N ASP A 468 5.70 16.65 -14.38
CA ASP A 468 6.83 15.73 -14.18
C ASP A 468 6.81 14.98 -12.84
N LYS A 469 5.87 15.28 -11.95
CA LYS A 469 5.79 14.67 -10.61
C LYS A 469 4.94 13.41 -10.63
N TRP A 470 5.55 12.31 -10.21
CA TRP A 470 4.89 11.02 -10.02
C TRP A 470 4.50 10.81 -8.56
N TYR A 471 3.38 10.13 -8.38
CA TYR A 471 2.91 9.69 -7.08
C TYR A 471 2.60 8.20 -7.13
N LYS A 472 3.13 7.44 -6.16
CA LYS A 472 2.80 6.04 -5.95
C LYS A 472 1.62 5.94 -5.00
N PHE A 473 0.52 5.43 -5.52
CA PHE A 473 -0.70 5.08 -4.81
C PHE A 473 -0.65 3.60 -4.44
N ASP A 474 -0.19 3.33 -3.23
CA ASP A 474 0.02 2.01 -2.66
C ASP A 474 -0.97 1.81 -1.50
N ASP A 475 -2.19 1.42 -1.86
CA ASP A 475 -3.34 1.36 -0.96
C ASP A 475 -3.49 2.63 -0.11
N GLU A 476 -3.31 2.53 1.21
CA GLU A 476 -3.51 3.64 2.16
C GLU A 476 -2.43 4.71 2.06
N ARG A 477 -1.28 4.34 1.47
CA ARG A 477 -0.09 5.17 1.41
C ARG A 477 0.05 5.79 0.03
N VAL A 478 0.16 7.12 0.02
CA VAL A 478 0.51 7.86 -1.20
C VAL A 478 1.86 8.52 -1.00
N THR A 479 2.81 8.26 -1.88
CA THR A 479 4.19 8.80 -1.77
C THR A 479 4.60 9.47 -3.07
N LYS A 480 5.44 10.51 -2.99
CA LYS A 480 6.09 11.10 -4.17
C LYS A 480 7.19 10.15 -4.64
N GLU A 481 7.30 9.95 -5.94
CA GLU A 481 8.32 9.06 -6.51
C GLU A 481 9.05 9.68 -7.69
N ASP A 482 10.26 9.20 -7.91
CA ASP A 482 11.10 9.63 -9.02
C ASP A 482 10.61 9.03 -10.33
N THR A 483 10.76 9.79 -11.43
CA THR A 483 10.38 9.32 -12.77
C THR A 483 11.00 7.97 -13.10
N LYS A 484 12.30 7.76 -12.81
CA LYS A 484 12.97 6.48 -13.05
C LYS A 484 12.26 5.30 -12.39
N LYS A 485 11.82 5.45 -11.14
CA LYS A 485 11.12 4.39 -10.41
C LYS A 485 9.70 4.16 -10.89
N ALA A 486 8.98 5.24 -11.18
CA ALA A 486 7.59 5.16 -11.61
C ALA A 486 7.45 4.63 -13.05
N PHE A 487 8.50 4.77 -13.86
CA PHE A 487 8.50 4.51 -15.30
C PHE A 487 9.52 3.44 -15.71
N GLU A 488 10.81 3.75 -15.70
CA GLU A 488 11.87 2.86 -16.23
C GLU A 488 11.99 1.55 -15.44
N ASP A 489 11.87 1.61 -14.12
CA ASP A 489 11.95 0.42 -13.27
C ASP A 489 10.75 -0.53 -13.46
N GLN A 490 9.69 -0.07 -14.14
CA GLN A 490 8.46 -0.84 -14.37
C GLN A 490 8.44 -1.60 -15.69
N TYR A 491 9.51 -1.51 -16.50
CA TYR A 491 9.64 -2.29 -17.73
C TYR A 491 9.74 -3.81 -17.49
N GLY A 492 10.14 -4.22 -16.29
CA GLY A 492 10.46 -5.62 -15.98
C GLY A 492 11.87 -5.99 -16.42
N GLY A 493 12.08 -7.27 -16.71
CA GLY A 493 13.37 -7.83 -17.10
C GLY A 493 14.21 -8.36 -15.94
N GLU A 494 15.46 -8.66 -16.27
CA GLU A 494 16.46 -9.09 -15.30
C GLU A 494 17.29 -7.90 -14.83
N GLU A 495 17.53 -7.81 -13.53
CA GLU A 495 18.46 -6.85 -12.94
C GLU A 495 19.79 -7.55 -12.70
N GLU A 496 20.86 -6.98 -13.25
CA GLU A 496 22.23 -7.43 -13.01
C GLU A 496 22.78 -6.65 -11.82
N LEU A 497 23.14 -7.36 -10.76
CA LEU A 497 23.91 -6.75 -9.68
C LEU A 497 25.31 -6.40 -10.20
N PRO A 498 25.86 -5.22 -9.85
CA PRO A 498 27.22 -4.86 -10.23
C PRO A 498 28.22 -5.94 -9.79
N GLN A 499 29.18 -6.26 -10.67
CA GLN A 499 30.18 -7.29 -10.41
C GLN A 499 30.93 -7.01 -9.10
N ILE A 500 30.84 -7.94 -8.15
CA ILE A 500 31.40 -7.78 -6.81
C ILE A 500 32.95 -7.81 -6.82
N ASN A 501 33.60 -8.22 -7.92
CA ASN A 501 35.06 -8.26 -8.10
C ASN A 501 35.50 -8.09 -9.59
N PRO A 502 36.20 -7.01 -9.99
CA PRO A 502 36.65 -6.74 -11.38
C PRO A 502 37.75 -7.67 -11.95
N GLY A 503 37.93 -8.89 -11.43
CA GLY A 503 39.06 -9.76 -11.79
C GLY A 503 38.77 -11.26 -11.88
N PHE A 504 37.53 -11.69 -11.63
CA PHE A 504 37.09 -13.08 -11.83
C PHE A 504 35.99 -13.11 -12.89
N ASN A 505 36.21 -13.87 -13.97
CA ASN A 505 35.23 -14.10 -15.05
C ASN A 505 34.06 -15.01 -14.60
N ASN A 506 33.32 -14.61 -13.57
CA ASN A 506 32.01 -15.19 -13.29
C ASN A 506 30.92 -14.35 -13.97
N THR A 507 29.98 -15.02 -14.62
CA THR A 507 28.79 -14.39 -15.19
C THR A 507 28.03 -13.64 -14.08
N PRO A 508 27.58 -12.38 -14.33
CA PRO A 508 26.80 -11.60 -13.36
C PRO A 508 25.58 -12.40 -12.87
N PHE A 509 25.31 -12.34 -11.57
CA PHE A 509 24.11 -12.98 -11.00
C PHE A 509 22.90 -12.15 -11.42
N LYS A 510 22.06 -12.73 -12.27
CA LYS A 510 20.84 -12.09 -12.79
C LYS A 510 19.64 -12.51 -11.94
N PHE A 511 18.83 -11.55 -11.54
CA PHE A 511 17.56 -11.82 -10.86
C PHE A 511 16.43 -11.17 -11.66
N THR A 512 15.34 -11.90 -11.87
CA THR A 512 14.16 -11.41 -12.57
C THR A 512 13.38 -10.44 -11.67
N LYS A 513 13.11 -9.22 -12.15
CA LYS A 513 12.21 -8.29 -11.47
C LYS A 513 10.79 -8.85 -11.45
N TYR A 514 10.28 -9.12 -10.25
CA TYR A 514 8.90 -9.58 -10.06
C TYR A 514 7.86 -8.45 -10.01
N SER A 515 8.31 -7.19 -10.06
CA SER A 515 7.47 -5.98 -10.17
C SER A 515 7.55 -5.41 -11.56
N ASN A 516 6.42 -5.28 -12.24
CA ASN A 516 6.34 -4.71 -13.59
C ASN A 516 4.94 -4.16 -13.89
N ALA A 517 4.88 -3.25 -14.86
CA ALA A 517 3.63 -2.67 -15.33
C ALA A 517 2.77 -3.75 -16.01
N TYR A 518 1.48 -3.82 -15.68
CA TYR A 518 0.53 -4.70 -16.37
C TYR A 518 -0.58 -3.92 -17.09
N MET A 519 -0.75 -2.63 -16.78
CA MET A 519 -1.70 -1.76 -17.47
C MET A 519 -1.14 -0.33 -17.51
N LEU A 520 -1.33 0.34 -18.63
CA LEU A 520 -0.91 1.71 -18.89
C LEU A 520 -2.13 2.53 -19.28
N VAL A 521 -2.21 3.77 -18.80
CA VAL A 521 -3.25 4.71 -19.24
C VAL A 521 -2.58 5.94 -19.83
N TYR A 522 -3.04 6.32 -21.01
CA TYR A 522 -2.53 7.42 -21.81
C TYR A 522 -3.66 8.40 -22.10
N ILE A 523 -3.34 9.69 -22.19
CA ILE A 523 -4.30 10.76 -22.49
C ILE A 523 -3.85 11.47 -23.76
N ARG A 524 -4.76 11.64 -24.73
CA ARG A 524 -4.46 12.32 -25.99
C ARG A 524 -4.14 13.79 -25.72
N GLU A 525 -3.05 14.29 -26.32
CA GLU A 525 -2.55 15.64 -26.05
C GLU A 525 -3.55 16.72 -26.49
N SER A 526 -4.30 16.51 -27.57
CA SER A 526 -5.35 17.44 -28.03
C SER A 526 -6.55 17.53 -27.09
N ASP A 527 -6.87 16.46 -26.37
CA ASP A 527 -8.00 16.37 -25.45
C ASP A 527 -7.62 16.69 -23.99
N LYS A 528 -6.33 16.95 -23.75
CA LYS A 528 -5.75 17.13 -22.41
C LYS A 528 -6.43 18.21 -21.58
N GLU A 529 -6.70 19.39 -22.16
CA GLU A 529 -7.35 20.49 -21.43
C GLU A 529 -8.80 20.17 -21.04
N LYS A 530 -9.50 19.42 -21.91
CA LYS A 530 -10.88 18.96 -21.65
C LYS A 530 -10.91 17.89 -20.56
N ILE A 531 -9.97 16.94 -20.61
CA ILE A 531 -9.91 15.80 -19.68
C ILE A 531 -9.39 16.23 -18.31
N MET A 532 -8.34 17.07 -18.27
CA MET A 532 -7.73 17.61 -17.05
C MET A 532 -8.43 18.89 -16.56
N CYS A 533 -9.75 18.88 -16.57
CA CYS A 533 -10.56 20.00 -16.13
C CYS A 533 -10.54 20.19 -14.61
N ASN A 534 -10.92 21.39 -14.15
CA ASN A 534 -11.11 21.64 -12.72
C ASN A 534 -12.42 21.00 -12.24
N VAL A 535 -12.37 20.39 -11.05
CA VAL A 535 -13.53 19.77 -10.40
C VAL A 535 -13.70 20.43 -9.05
N ASP A 536 -14.75 21.24 -8.94
CA ASP A 536 -15.01 22.08 -7.78
C ASP A 536 -16.17 21.53 -6.95
N GLU A 537 -16.35 22.08 -5.75
CA GLU A 537 -17.47 21.74 -4.85
C GLU A 537 -18.86 22.03 -5.46
N LYS A 538 -18.92 22.82 -6.55
CA LYS A 538 -20.14 23.14 -7.31
C LYS A 538 -20.58 22.02 -8.24
N ASP A 539 -19.64 21.16 -8.65
CA ASP A 539 -19.94 20.01 -9.51
C ASP A 539 -20.60 18.86 -8.71
N ILE A 540 -20.58 18.97 -7.38
CA ILE A 540 -21.09 17.97 -6.45
C ILE A 540 -22.50 18.37 -6.00
N ALA A 541 -23.47 17.49 -6.23
CA ALA A 541 -24.86 17.72 -5.87
C ALA A 541 -25.04 18.07 -4.37
N GLU A 542 -25.93 19.01 -4.09
CA GLU A 542 -26.10 19.57 -2.73
C GLU A 542 -26.54 18.51 -1.72
N HIS A 543 -27.47 17.63 -2.08
CA HIS A 543 -27.94 16.54 -1.22
C HIS A 543 -26.79 15.58 -0.84
N LEU A 544 -25.89 15.31 -1.78
CA LEU A 544 -24.72 14.46 -1.54
C LEU A 544 -23.74 15.14 -0.57
N ARG A 545 -23.48 16.44 -0.75
CA ARG A 545 -22.61 17.22 0.15
C ARG A 545 -23.17 17.24 1.58
N ILE A 546 -24.45 17.54 1.75
CA ILE A 546 -25.10 17.58 3.06
C ILE A 546 -25.03 16.21 3.74
N ARG A 547 -25.38 15.15 3.01
CA ARG A 547 -25.34 13.77 3.52
C ARG A 547 -23.94 13.38 3.98
N LEU A 548 -22.94 13.52 3.13
CA LEU A 548 -21.58 13.06 3.40
C LEU A 548 -20.89 13.91 4.48
N LYS A 549 -21.19 15.20 4.55
CA LYS A 549 -20.72 16.06 5.63
C LYS A 549 -21.31 15.63 6.98
N LYS A 550 -22.61 15.33 7.03
CA LYS A 550 -23.26 14.80 8.24
C LYS A 550 -22.68 13.45 8.66
N GLU A 551 -22.45 12.53 7.71
CA GLU A 551 -21.82 11.23 8.00
C GLU A 551 -20.40 11.40 8.57
N GLN A 552 -19.63 12.38 8.06
CA GLN A 552 -18.31 12.70 8.56
C GLN A 552 -18.36 13.27 9.98
N GLU A 553 -19.23 14.24 10.25
CA GLU A 553 -19.43 14.85 11.57
C GLU A 553 -19.85 13.80 12.63
N GLU A 554 -20.79 12.91 12.29
CA GLU A 554 -21.22 11.81 13.18
C GLU A 554 -20.07 10.84 13.48
N LYS A 555 -19.23 10.55 12.49
CA LYS A 555 -18.09 9.66 12.64
C LYS A 555 -17.00 10.28 13.50
N GLU A 556 -16.75 11.58 13.35
CA GLU A 556 -15.84 12.34 14.20
C GLU A 556 -16.34 12.41 15.64
N HIS A 557 -17.65 12.64 15.83
CA HIS A 557 -18.30 12.58 17.13
C HIS A 557 -18.10 11.21 17.80
N LYS A 558 -18.43 10.11 17.10
CA LYS A 558 -18.22 8.74 17.60
C LYS A 558 -16.75 8.43 17.89
N LYS A 559 -15.83 8.93 17.07
CA LYS A 559 -14.39 8.76 17.29
C LYS A 559 -13.95 9.49 18.56
N LYS A 560 -14.44 10.71 18.77
CA LYS A 560 -14.20 11.50 19.99
C LYS A 560 -14.79 10.80 21.22
N GLU A 561 -16.02 10.32 21.14
CA GLU A 561 -16.65 9.55 22.23
C GLU A 561 -15.86 8.30 22.58
N LYS A 562 -15.37 7.54 21.58
CA LYS A 562 -14.55 6.34 21.80
C LYS A 562 -13.17 6.68 22.36
N ALA A 563 -12.56 7.77 21.86
CA ALA A 563 -11.31 8.29 22.38
C ALA A 563 -11.48 8.80 23.82
N GLU A 564 -12.65 9.29 24.22
CA GLU A 564 -12.92 9.68 25.60
C GLU A 564 -13.35 8.48 26.45
N ALA A 565 -13.94 7.42 25.88
CA ALA A 565 -14.47 6.28 26.62
C ALA A 565 -13.43 5.59 27.50
N HIS A 566 -12.16 5.52 27.10
CA HIS A 566 -11.11 4.92 27.92
C HIS A 566 -10.83 5.71 29.23
N LEU A 567 -11.18 6.99 29.27
CA LEU A 567 -11.07 7.87 30.45
C LEU A 567 -12.20 7.64 31.47
N TYR A 568 -13.27 6.94 31.07
CA TYR A 568 -14.41 6.68 31.93
C TYR A 568 -14.50 5.19 32.30
N THR A 569 -15.12 4.90 33.44
CA THR A 569 -15.52 3.57 33.89
C THR A 569 -16.99 3.57 34.24
N ILE A 570 -17.64 2.41 34.15
CA ILE A 570 -19.04 2.23 34.53
C ILE A 570 -19.08 1.50 35.86
N ILE A 571 -19.71 2.10 36.86
CA ILE A 571 -19.91 1.51 38.18
C ILE A 571 -21.39 1.21 38.36
N LYS A 572 -21.69 -0.05 38.69
CA LYS A 572 -23.05 -0.49 38.99
C LYS A 572 -23.25 -0.50 40.50
N ILE A 573 -24.29 0.17 40.98
CA ILE A 573 -24.67 0.16 42.40
C ILE A 573 -25.91 -0.70 42.58
N ALA A 574 -25.79 -1.69 43.43
CA ALA A 574 -26.90 -2.42 44.01
C ALA A 574 -27.22 -1.86 45.42
N ARG A 575 -28.50 -1.72 45.73
CA ARG A 575 -29.04 -1.33 47.04
C ARG A 575 -29.91 -2.44 47.63
N ASP A 576 -30.33 -2.25 48.88
CA ASP A 576 -31.21 -3.18 49.59
C ASP A 576 -32.54 -3.43 48.87
N GLU A 577 -33.02 -2.44 48.12
CA GLU A 577 -34.24 -2.57 47.29
C GLU A 577 -34.03 -3.58 46.16
N ASP A 578 -32.89 -3.51 45.45
CA ASP A 578 -32.55 -4.44 44.37
C ASP A 578 -32.37 -5.87 44.91
N LEU A 579 -31.76 -6.01 46.09
CA LEU A 579 -31.63 -7.27 46.80
C LEU A 579 -33.00 -7.87 47.16
N LYS A 580 -33.89 -7.06 47.74
CA LYS A 580 -35.26 -7.49 48.10
C LYS A 580 -36.10 -7.84 46.89
N GLU A 581 -35.94 -7.08 45.80
CA GLU A 581 -36.66 -7.34 44.58
C GLU A 581 -36.28 -8.69 43.97
N GLN A 582 -35.02 -9.10 44.07
CA GLN A 582 -34.53 -10.31 43.43
C GLN A 582 -34.58 -11.56 44.33
N THR A 583 -34.35 -11.40 45.62
CA THR A 583 -34.24 -12.52 46.58
C THR A 583 -35.57 -13.27 46.68
N GLY A 584 -35.56 -14.57 46.40
CA GLY A 584 -36.74 -15.44 46.49
C GLY A 584 -37.61 -15.50 45.23
N LYS A 585 -37.17 -14.91 44.12
CA LYS A 585 -37.89 -14.99 42.83
C LYS A 585 -37.57 -16.23 41.99
N ASP A 586 -36.65 -17.12 42.40
CA ASP A 586 -36.21 -18.36 41.71
C ASP A 586 -35.76 -18.23 40.23
N ILE A 587 -35.76 -17.02 39.65
CA ILE A 587 -35.46 -16.76 38.24
C ILE A 587 -33.95 -16.55 38.00
N TYR A 588 -33.20 -16.08 38.99
CA TYR A 588 -31.77 -15.75 38.85
C TYR A 588 -30.95 -16.33 40.00
N PHE A 589 -29.75 -16.84 39.68
CA PHE A 589 -28.84 -17.46 40.66
C PHE A 589 -28.03 -16.43 41.49
N ASP A 590 -28.12 -15.16 41.12
CA ASP A 590 -27.41 -14.05 41.77
C ASP A 590 -28.35 -13.19 42.64
N LEU A 591 -27.77 -12.44 43.59
CA LEU A 591 -28.53 -11.65 44.58
C LEU A 591 -29.21 -10.41 43.97
N VAL A 592 -28.80 -9.99 42.77
CA VAL A 592 -29.37 -8.87 42.03
C VAL A 592 -29.38 -9.18 40.54
N ASP A 593 -30.22 -8.48 39.79
CA ASP A 593 -30.17 -8.44 38.33
C ASP A 593 -29.15 -7.37 37.90
N HIS A 594 -27.95 -7.81 37.51
CA HIS A 594 -26.85 -6.91 37.13
C HIS A 594 -27.15 -6.03 35.92
N GLU A 595 -28.19 -6.32 35.14
CA GLU A 595 -28.62 -5.47 34.02
C GLU A 595 -29.57 -4.35 34.46
N LYS A 596 -30.31 -4.54 35.56
CA LYS A 596 -31.29 -3.57 36.07
C LYS A 596 -30.74 -2.63 37.12
N VAL A 597 -29.66 -3.00 37.80
CA VAL A 597 -29.00 -2.12 38.77
C VAL A 597 -28.51 -0.82 38.12
N ARG A 598 -28.61 0.28 38.86
CA ARG A 598 -28.26 1.60 38.35
C ARG A 598 -26.77 1.68 38.04
N SER A 599 -26.46 2.23 36.86
CA SER A 599 -25.10 2.42 36.37
C SER A 599 -24.70 3.90 36.40
N PHE A 600 -23.50 4.18 36.89
CA PHE A 600 -22.87 5.49 36.93
C PHE A 600 -21.66 5.50 36.00
N ARG A 601 -21.53 6.54 35.16
CA ARG A 601 -20.38 6.72 34.27
C ARG A 601 -19.44 7.75 34.88
N ILE A 602 -18.24 7.34 35.29
CA ILE A 602 -17.33 8.18 36.08
C ILE A 602 -15.95 8.24 35.44
N GLN A 603 -15.28 9.39 35.50
CA GLN A 603 -13.90 9.50 35.05
C GLN A 603 -12.94 8.76 35.99
N LYS A 604 -12.04 7.94 35.41
CA LYS A 604 -11.10 7.10 36.17
C LYS A 604 -10.16 7.87 37.08
N GLN A 605 -9.82 9.10 36.68
CA GLN A 605 -8.92 10.01 37.42
C GLN A 605 -9.58 10.71 38.61
N LEU A 606 -10.91 10.71 38.70
CA LEU A 606 -11.59 11.34 39.82
C LEU A 606 -11.47 10.49 41.09
N PRO A 607 -11.26 11.11 42.26
CA PRO A 607 -11.28 10.40 43.53
C PRO A 607 -12.64 9.75 43.80
N PHE A 608 -12.64 8.62 44.50
CA PHE A 608 -13.87 7.94 44.92
C PHE A 608 -14.78 8.85 45.79
N SER A 609 -14.25 9.84 46.50
CA SER A 609 -15.04 10.83 47.24
C SER A 609 -16.02 11.61 46.35
N THR A 610 -15.62 11.95 45.12
CA THR A 610 -16.48 12.66 44.16
C THR A 610 -17.65 11.77 43.72
N PHE A 611 -17.42 10.46 43.58
CA PHE A 611 -18.51 9.51 43.32
C PHE A 611 -19.53 9.47 44.46
N LYS A 612 -19.08 9.48 45.72
CA LYS A 612 -20.01 9.52 46.87
C LYS A 612 -20.95 10.73 46.80
N GLU A 613 -20.47 11.87 46.34
CA GLU A 613 -21.30 13.06 46.13
C GLU A 613 -22.33 12.87 45.01
N GLU A 614 -21.96 12.20 43.91
CA GLU A 614 -22.92 11.88 42.84
C GLU A 614 -24.00 10.90 43.31
N VAL A 615 -23.60 9.87 44.06
CA VAL A 615 -24.53 8.92 44.70
C VAL A 615 -25.43 9.65 45.71
N ALA A 616 -24.90 10.62 46.45
CA ALA A 616 -25.67 11.44 47.37
C ALA A 616 -26.72 12.28 46.65
N LYS A 617 -26.38 12.84 45.49
CA LYS A 617 -27.31 13.62 44.67
C LYS A 617 -28.40 12.75 44.05
N GLU A 618 -28.05 11.57 43.53
CA GLU A 618 -28.99 10.66 42.87
C GLU A 618 -29.99 10.04 43.86
N TYR A 619 -29.50 9.59 45.03
CA TYR A 619 -30.32 8.84 45.98
C TYR A 619 -30.72 9.63 47.23
N GLY A 620 -30.25 10.86 47.38
CA GLY A 620 -30.55 11.70 48.55
C GLY A 620 -29.89 11.23 49.86
N ILE A 621 -28.91 10.33 49.80
CA ILE A 621 -28.23 9.78 50.99
C ILE A 621 -26.95 10.59 51.24
N PRO A 622 -26.81 11.33 52.35
CA PRO A 622 -25.59 12.09 52.62
C PRO A 622 -24.32 11.21 52.67
N VAL A 623 -23.19 11.74 52.20
CA VAL A 623 -21.90 11.02 52.04
C VAL A 623 -21.47 10.28 53.31
N GLN A 624 -21.68 10.88 54.49
CA GLN A 624 -21.33 10.29 55.79
C GLN A 624 -22.16 9.04 56.16
N PHE A 625 -23.31 8.83 55.50
CA PHE A 625 -24.18 7.68 55.72
C PHE A 625 -24.05 6.63 54.60
N GLN A 626 -23.09 6.78 53.70
CA GLN A 626 -22.83 5.82 52.63
C GLN A 626 -21.68 4.87 53.00
N ARG A 627 -21.92 3.56 52.87
CA ARG A 627 -20.89 2.53 52.97
C ARG A 627 -20.92 1.63 51.75
N PHE A 628 -19.84 1.64 50.98
CA PHE A 628 -19.72 0.85 49.76
C PHE A 628 -19.04 -0.49 50.04
N TRP A 629 -19.56 -1.54 49.40
CA TRP A 629 -19.03 -2.90 49.49
C TRP A 629 -18.54 -3.34 48.11
N LEU A 630 -17.34 -3.90 48.07
CA LEU A 630 -16.81 -4.53 46.88
C LEU A 630 -17.63 -5.77 46.55
N TRP A 631 -18.12 -5.84 45.33
CA TRP A 631 -18.87 -6.97 44.83
C TRP A 631 -17.92 -7.88 44.03
N ALA A 632 -17.67 -9.09 44.54
CA ALA A 632 -16.64 -9.98 43.98
C ALA A 632 -17.26 -11.23 43.36
N LYS A 633 -16.68 -11.67 42.24
CA LYS A 633 -16.98 -12.94 41.61
C LYS A 633 -16.38 -14.08 42.42
N ARG A 634 -17.18 -15.08 42.76
CA ARG A 634 -16.77 -16.33 43.41
C ARG A 634 -16.41 -17.38 42.37
N GLN A 635 -15.73 -18.44 42.81
CA GLN A 635 -15.34 -19.57 41.94
C GLN A 635 -16.53 -20.24 41.23
N ASN A 636 -17.70 -20.25 41.86
CA ASN A 636 -18.93 -20.77 41.26
C ASN A 636 -19.65 -19.76 40.33
N HIS A 637 -18.93 -18.76 39.82
CA HIS A 637 -19.43 -17.71 38.92
C HIS A 637 -20.56 -16.83 39.49
N THR A 638 -20.76 -16.82 40.81
CA THR A 638 -21.72 -15.92 41.48
C THR A 638 -21.06 -14.65 42.00
N TYR A 639 -21.78 -13.53 42.05
CA TYR A 639 -21.26 -12.26 42.56
C TYR A 639 -21.82 -11.96 43.95
N ARG A 640 -20.97 -11.70 44.95
CA ARG A 640 -21.44 -11.40 46.32
C ARG A 640 -20.72 -10.18 46.90
N PRO A 641 -21.36 -9.43 47.82
CA PRO A 641 -20.65 -8.48 48.66
C PRO A 641 -19.52 -9.22 49.38
N ASN A 642 -18.30 -8.72 49.23
CA ASN A 642 -17.10 -9.32 49.81
C ASN A 642 -16.69 -8.58 51.08
N ARG A 643 -16.22 -7.34 50.94
CA ARG A 643 -15.78 -6.48 52.05
C ARG A 643 -16.15 -5.02 51.79
N PRO A 644 -16.28 -4.19 52.83
CA PRO A 644 -16.39 -2.76 52.65
C PRO A 644 -15.09 -2.18 52.07
N LEU A 645 -15.21 -1.07 51.34
CA LEU A 645 -14.05 -0.26 50.98
C LEU A 645 -13.43 0.36 52.24
N ASN A 646 -12.11 0.42 52.29
CA ASN A 646 -11.40 1.06 53.39
C ASN A 646 -11.21 2.57 53.13
N PRO A 647 -10.96 3.39 54.17
CA PRO A 647 -10.86 4.84 54.01
C PRO A 647 -9.76 5.30 53.05
N HIS A 648 -8.71 4.50 52.88
CA HIS A 648 -7.63 4.81 51.95
C HIS A 648 -8.05 4.57 50.49
N GLU A 649 -8.72 3.45 50.20
CA GLU A 649 -9.31 3.14 48.89
C GLU A 649 -10.35 4.19 48.48
N GLU A 650 -11.11 4.72 49.43
CA GLU A 650 -12.07 5.80 49.18
C GLU A 650 -11.42 7.17 48.86
N THR A 651 -10.11 7.30 49.07
CA THR A 651 -9.33 8.49 48.67
C THR A 651 -8.59 8.31 47.35
N GLN A 652 -8.54 7.08 46.82
CA GLN A 652 -7.87 6.77 45.56
C GLN A 652 -8.79 7.02 44.35
N SER A 653 -8.15 7.17 43.19
CA SER A 653 -8.82 7.22 41.88
C SER A 653 -9.19 5.81 41.42
N TRP A 654 -10.25 5.67 40.62
CA TRP A 654 -10.81 4.39 40.16
C TRP A 654 -9.91 3.53 39.25
N GLY A 655 -8.74 4.04 38.84
CA GLY A 655 -7.83 3.38 37.91
C GLY A 655 -6.59 2.69 38.52
N ASN A 656 -6.43 2.71 39.85
CA ASN A 656 -5.27 2.13 40.55
C ASN A 656 -5.59 0.84 41.30
#